data_AF-A0A7W7SQN7-F1
#
_entry.id   AF-A0A7W7SQN7-F1
#
_cell.length_a   1.000
_cell.length_b   1.000
_cell.length_c   1.000
_cell.angle_alpha   90.00
_cell.angle_beta   90.00
_cell.angle_gamma   90.00
#
_symmetry.space_group_name_H-M   'P 1'
#
loop_
_entity.id
_entity.type
_entity.pdbx_description
1 polymer ?
#
loop_
_entity_poly.entity_id
_entity_poly.type
_entity_poly.pdbx_seq_one_letter_code
_entity_poly.pdbx_strand_id
1 'polypeptide(L)'
;MTLETFTPPVVVCDHCEGQGRILQLCRCVRWGDRFLVDADKDQPGDGQVYHDCELCLGSGYIGYDCGQCRRTGKRRAQLVLTVVNQDTGVVRSANVVPGGLEPRRNAGGRWELALSPILAALAAEVGSAECRAAYGTENFARFSILLPTAWSPDLPVAQRQRLEGEAIARHCWHPWRLYYARTDPMPTRDLAAELGRLCHLADQLCFDLVVEARRGERGNLSWDIRYEIPGSEVPAGSRGWPGDLSGAVADSSIDDAMFDLVERSATAPAHYLRPHYVAASAPPEVDLDQVERRIYADLDGLGGEAPGAQAIWRDGKWRHTSLRPAETIEVLATESAGQVVRRTVTLLDRAWEPPAPTWQGDPIPYGPCPDCDPHHRLRPCLCTLGSRAPDPECPGCSGAGVAPATGNCDTCQGTQRVYHGTVVTLTDLDQTTMHRNWFAPDQPVDTPQVATQPGGKPVHQLPVGYQLRHWARIIGARPADLTHLDGGQHVGQDLREGVVTVDPARGTPVAQYITEANRGQPAGRLLVSVVPPVAVPVSDPIRLALGLHLTLLLTLEDHRLNEPDARWIHGEGWNIEIIPAERPVESDLHPYRPTVEAAAAYFLEYLENAVYAAVPADPRQGIPVPQTPQPIPPVEDPVPLIRSLAHHHAGKSGEHPLPPHRLSPVGPRTGRSATPGQCPHRHHRAGCTRTRQALTACPDRLPWHNRPIGERTNHRMGSTTSCPRSTGPATQARPATKARPATKARPASKARPATKARPATKARAEAPDGPGVPLQVVPAVAALAGTGPAVLHGPARVGRRGGHRLPGPGRRRPGPSLRRAGP
;
A
#
# COMPACT_ATOMS: atom_id res chain seq x y z
N MET A 1 -5.50 15.79 36.10
CA MET A 1 -4.48 16.78 36.50
C MET A 1 -4.40 17.81 35.39
N THR A 2 -4.33 19.10 35.72
CA THR A 2 -3.98 20.14 34.75
C THR A 2 -2.60 19.83 34.19
N LEU A 3 -2.48 19.67 32.88
CA LEU A 3 -1.19 19.60 32.21
C LEU A 3 -0.51 20.96 32.39
N GLU A 4 0.56 21.01 33.17
CA GLU A 4 1.46 22.16 33.12
C GLU A 4 1.96 22.29 31.68
N THR A 5 1.72 23.46 31.09
CA THR A 5 1.94 23.68 29.66
C THR A 5 3.45 23.79 29.38
N PHE A 6 4.09 22.64 29.20
CA PHE A 6 5.50 22.56 28.84
C PHE A 6 5.74 23.42 27.60
N THR A 7 6.58 24.45 27.77
CA THR A 7 7.00 25.33 26.68
C THR A 7 8.32 24.80 26.14
N PRO A 8 8.33 24.06 25.02
CA PRO A 8 9.55 23.50 24.44
C PRO A 8 10.53 24.61 24.03
N PRO A 9 11.85 24.36 24.07
CA PRO A 9 12.81 25.25 23.45
C PRO A 9 12.52 25.36 21.96
N VAL A 10 12.59 26.59 21.43
CA VAL A 10 12.33 26.89 20.02
C VAL A 10 13.58 27.46 19.38
N VAL A 11 14.04 26.81 18.31
CA VAL A 11 15.18 27.28 17.51
C VAL A 11 14.69 27.99 16.26
N VAL A 12 15.52 28.87 15.70
CA VAL A 12 15.29 29.42 14.36
C VAL A 12 15.35 28.27 13.36
N CYS A 13 14.41 28.23 12.40
CA CYS A 13 14.47 27.24 11.34
C CYS A 13 15.66 27.55 10.43
N ASP A 14 16.69 26.71 10.52
CA ASP A 14 17.89 26.78 9.70
C ASP A 14 17.61 26.63 8.20
N HIS A 15 16.65 25.79 7.83
CA HIS A 15 16.28 25.57 6.44
C HIS A 15 15.69 26.80 5.73
N CYS A 16 15.11 27.76 6.47
CA CYS A 16 14.56 29.00 5.92
C CYS A 16 15.09 30.27 6.60
N GLU A 17 16.16 30.17 7.39
CA GLU A 17 16.78 31.27 8.13
C GLU A 17 15.78 32.13 8.94
N GLY A 18 14.70 31.52 9.43
CA GLY A 18 13.63 32.22 10.16
C GLY A 18 12.52 32.86 9.30
N GLN A 19 12.65 32.87 7.97
CA GLN A 19 11.70 33.52 7.05
C GLN A 19 10.33 32.81 6.98
N GLY A 20 10.25 31.53 7.38
CA GLY A 20 9.06 30.70 7.22
C GLY A 20 8.81 30.23 5.77
N ARG A 21 9.48 30.82 4.78
CA ARG A 21 9.48 30.42 3.37
C ARG A 21 10.91 30.19 2.90
N ILE A 22 11.07 29.27 1.96
CA ILE A 22 12.32 29.05 1.25
C ILE A 22 12.17 29.53 -0.19
N LEU A 23 13.15 30.29 -0.67
CA LEU A 23 13.35 30.51 -2.09
C LEU A 23 14.29 29.41 -2.56
N GLN A 24 13.77 28.44 -3.29
CA GLN A 24 14.61 27.48 -3.99
C GLN A 24 14.79 27.95 -5.43
N LEU A 25 16.00 27.72 -5.97
CA LEU A 25 16.20 27.80 -7.41
C LEU A 25 15.17 26.87 -8.07
N CYS A 26 14.43 27.41 -9.03
CA CYS A 26 13.52 26.61 -9.82
C CYS A 26 14.32 25.51 -10.53
N ARG A 27 13.75 24.30 -10.65
CA ARG A 27 14.38 23.21 -11.41
C ARG A 27 14.75 23.63 -12.83
N CYS A 28 14.06 24.62 -13.39
CA CYS A 28 14.37 25.13 -14.72
C CYS A 28 15.75 25.78 -14.86
N VAL A 29 16.28 26.36 -13.77
CA VAL A 29 17.61 26.97 -13.73
C VAL A 29 18.70 25.91 -13.89
N ARG A 30 18.42 24.66 -13.51
CA ARG A 30 19.37 23.55 -13.64
C ARG A 30 19.83 23.35 -15.09
N TRP A 31 19.07 23.76 -16.10
CA TRP A 31 19.34 23.39 -17.49
C TRP A 31 19.42 24.56 -18.47
N GLY A 32 19.32 25.80 -17.98
CA GLY A 32 19.31 27.00 -18.80
C GLY A 32 17.99 27.22 -19.54
N ASP A 33 17.98 28.19 -20.45
CA ASP A 33 16.79 28.55 -21.23
C ASP A 33 16.53 27.60 -22.41
N ARG A 34 16.23 26.34 -22.10
CA ARG A 34 16.03 25.27 -23.08
C ARG A 34 14.80 24.44 -22.76
N PHE A 35 13.95 24.20 -23.76
CA PHE A 35 12.78 23.33 -23.61
C PHE A 35 13.15 21.84 -23.52
N LEU A 36 14.09 21.38 -24.35
CA LEU A 36 14.60 20.01 -24.35
C LEU A 36 16.03 19.97 -23.79
N VAL A 37 16.26 19.03 -22.87
CA VAL A 37 17.50 18.90 -22.08
C VAL A 37 18.00 17.46 -22.12
N ASP A 38 19.30 17.24 -22.29
CA ASP A 38 19.94 15.91 -22.24
C ASP A 38 20.66 15.71 -20.90
N ALA A 39 20.01 15.04 -19.94
CA ALA A 39 20.50 14.97 -18.55
C ALA A 39 21.86 14.28 -18.39
N ASP A 40 22.28 13.49 -19.38
CA ASP A 40 23.51 12.69 -19.34
C ASP A 40 24.71 13.41 -19.98
N LYS A 41 24.46 14.49 -20.73
CA LYS A 41 25.47 15.25 -21.48
C LYS A 41 25.51 16.73 -21.14
N ASP A 42 24.36 17.31 -20.84
CA ASP A 42 24.29 18.69 -20.38
C ASP A 42 24.85 18.75 -18.96
N GLN A 43 25.82 19.64 -18.74
CA GLN A 43 26.13 20.07 -17.39
C GLN A 43 24.97 20.93 -16.86
N PRO A 44 24.83 21.07 -15.53
CA PRO A 44 23.95 22.07 -14.97
C PRO A 44 24.26 23.44 -15.61
N GLY A 45 23.23 24.13 -16.06
CA GLY A 45 23.35 25.40 -16.77
C GLY A 45 24.08 26.46 -15.96
N ASP A 46 24.54 27.50 -16.65
CA ASP A 46 25.23 28.69 -16.12
C ASP A 46 24.37 29.58 -15.20
N GLY A 47 23.20 29.10 -14.77
CA GLY A 47 22.23 29.85 -13.97
C GLY A 47 21.16 30.56 -14.80
N GLN A 48 21.14 30.39 -16.13
CA GLN A 48 20.05 30.90 -16.96
C GLN A 48 18.70 30.28 -16.61
N VAL A 49 17.65 31.08 -16.68
CA VAL A 49 16.27 30.69 -16.34
C VAL A 49 15.53 30.32 -17.61
N TYR A 50 14.77 29.22 -17.58
CA TYR A 50 13.80 28.92 -18.64
C TYR A 50 12.66 29.93 -18.65
N HIS A 51 12.52 30.71 -19.72
CA HIS A 51 11.57 31.82 -19.78
C HIS A 51 10.12 31.34 -19.67
N ASP A 52 9.80 30.25 -20.37
CA ASP A 52 8.47 29.60 -20.39
C ASP A 52 8.25 28.64 -19.20
N CYS A 53 8.95 28.82 -18.07
CA CYS A 53 8.81 27.92 -16.94
C CYS A 53 7.44 28.03 -16.25
N GLU A 54 6.67 26.92 -16.26
CA GLU A 54 5.33 26.84 -15.70
C GLU A 54 5.26 27.06 -14.17
N LEU A 55 6.36 26.82 -13.45
CA LEU A 55 6.42 26.97 -11.99
C LEU A 55 6.83 28.38 -11.53
N CYS A 56 7.91 28.92 -12.11
CA CYS A 56 8.48 30.19 -11.68
C CYS A 56 8.15 31.37 -12.61
N LEU A 57 7.47 31.12 -13.73
CA LEU A 57 7.07 32.13 -14.73
C LEU A 57 8.26 33.02 -15.15
N GLY A 58 9.38 32.38 -15.51
CA GLY A 58 10.61 33.06 -15.92
C GLY A 58 11.42 33.76 -14.79
N SER A 59 11.00 33.69 -13.52
CA SER A 59 11.73 34.35 -12.41
C SER A 59 12.95 33.60 -11.87
N GLY A 60 13.10 32.31 -12.16
CA GLY A 60 14.22 31.47 -11.73
C GLY A 60 14.12 30.94 -10.30
N TYR A 61 13.14 31.39 -9.52
CA TYR A 61 12.95 30.97 -8.13
C TYR A 61 11.51 30.55 -7.87
N ILE A 62 11.33 29.56 -7.00
CA ILE A 62 10.02 29.19 -6.49
C ILE A 62 10.04 29.42 -4.97
N GLY A 63 9.10 30.22 -4.50
CA GLY A 63 8.84 30.39 -3.08
C GLY A 63 7.99 29.23 -2.57
N TYR A 64 8.57 28.35 -1.77
CA TYR A 64 7.84 27.33 -1.04
C TYR A 64 7.63 27.75 0.41
N ASP A 65 6.47 27.42 0.95
CA ASP A 65 6.27 27.40 2.39
C ASP A 65 7.23 26.37 3.01
N CYS A 66 8.01 26.77 4.02
CA CYS A 66 9.04 25.92 4.59
C CYS A 66 8.40 24.74 5.34
N GLY A 67 8.41 23.55 4.73
CA GLY A 67 7.83 22.33 5.30
C GLY A 67 8.42 21.97 6.66
N GLN A 68 9.74 22.18 6.84
CA GLN A 68 10.48 21.89 8.09
C GLN A 68 9.98 22.67 9.31
N CYS A 69 9.35 23.83 9.11
CA CYS A 69 8.79 24.66 10.19
C CYS A 69 7.31 25.01 9.99
N ARG A 70 6.63 24.38 9.03
CA ARG A 70 5.25 24.68 8.62
C ARG A 70 4.94 26.19 8.60
N ARG A 71 5.73 26.97 7.85
CA ARG A 71 5.60 28.45 7.68
C ARG A 71 5.99 29.34 8.87
N THR A 72 6.27 28.78 10.05
CA THR A 72 6.44 29.60 11.28
C THR A 72 7.81 30.27 11.44
N GLY A 73 8.79 29.94 10.59
CA GLY A 73 10.19 30.35 10.73
C GLY A 73 10.92 29.69 11.91
N LYS A 74 10.24 28.84 12.68
CA LYS A 74 10.70 28.37 13.99
C LYS A 74 10.47 26.87 14.12
N ARG A 75 11.40 26.17 14.77
CA ARG A 75 11.31 24.71 14.98
C ARG A 75 11.29 24.40 16.46
N ARG A 76 10.47 23.43 16.82
CA ARG A 76 10.40 22.88 18.17
C ARG A 76 11.59 21.94 18.40
N ALA A 77 12.38 22.18 19.44
CA ALA A 77 13.42 21.27 19.90
C ALA A 77 12.83 20.29 20.93
N GLN A 78 11.86 19.49 20.48
CA GLN A 78 11.18 18.46 21.26
C GLN A 78 10.88 17.27 20.36
N LEU A 79 11.25 16.07 20.79
CA LEU A 79 10.87 14.79 20.18
C LEU A 79 10.17 13.95 21.25
N VAL A 80 8.95 13.49 20.97
CA VAL A 80 8.23 12.55 21.84
C VAL A 80 8.33 11.15 21.24
N LEU A 81 8.90 10.23 22.02
CA LEU A 81 8.95 8.81 21.69
C LEU A 81 7.88 8.10 22.51
N THR A 82 6.88 7.52 21.88
CA THR A 82 5.79 6.81 22.57
C THR A 82 5.80 5.34 22.22
N VAL A 83 5.86 4.46 23.23
CA VAL A 83 5.60 3.03 23.07
C VAL A 83 4.21 2.74 23.62
N VAL A 84 3.40 2.01 22.85
CA VAL A 84 2.08 1.53 23.25
C VAL A 84 2.02 0.00 23.14
N ASN A 85 1.59 -0.65 24.22
CA ASN A 85 1.25 -2.07 24.17
C ASN A 85 -0.16 -2.22 23.57
N GLN A 86 -0.24 -2.85 22.39
CA GLN A 86 -1.49 -2.96 21.62
C GLN A 86 -2.57 -3.77 22.35
N ASP A 87 -2.18 -4.79 23.13
CA ASP A 87 -3.12 -5.70 23.77
C ASP A 87 -3.78 -5.05 25.00
N THR A 88 -3.01 -4.26 25.75
CA THR A 88 -3.40 -3.70 27.07
C THR A 88 -3.75 -2.22 27.06
N GLY A 89 -3.40 -1.48 26.00
CA GLY A 89 -3.53 -0.01 25.94
C GLY A 89 -2.58 0.76 26.86
N VAL A 90 -1.61 0.08 27.50
CA VAL A 90 -0.59 0.72 28.34
C VAL A 90 0.32 1.57 27.44
N VAL A 91 0.52 2.83 27.83
CA VAL A 91 1.35 3.79 27.09
C VAL A 91 2.46 4.33 27.97
N ARG A 92 3.68 4.38 27.43
CA ARG A 92 4.78 5.20 27.96
C ARG A 92 5.30 6.14 26.91
N SER A 93 5.63 7.35 27.32
CA SER A 93 6.30 8.32 26.45
C SER A 93 7.55 8.90 27.10
N ALA A 94 8.60 9.11 26.32
CA ALA A 94 9.77 9.90 26.72
C ALA A 94 9.76 11.25 25.99
N ASN A 95 10.08 12.32 26.72
CA ASN A 95 10.22 13.67 26.19
C ASN A 95 11.70 14.00 25.95
N VAL A 96 12.16 13.90 24.71
CA VAL A 96 13.55 14.17 24.33
C VAL A 96 13.69 15.67 24.02
N VAL A 97 14.43 16.34 24.89
CA VAL A 97 14.67 17.80 24.89
C VAL A 97 16.15 18.08 25.16
N PRO A 98 16.68 19.27 24.81
CA PRO A 98 18.06 19.65 25.09
C PRO A 98 18.47 19.47 26.56
N GLY A 99 19.63 18.88 26.80
CA GLY A 99 20.13 18.55 28.14
C GLY A 99 19.37 17.42 28.84
N GLY A 100 18.35 16.81 28.22
CA GLY A 100 17.57 15.72 28.80
C GLY A 100 18.19 14.32 28.64
N LEU A 101 19.26 14.20 27.86
CA LEU A 101 19.99 12.95 27.60
C LEU A 101 21.50 13.21 27.60
N GLU A 102 22.27 12.31 28.21
CA GLU A 102 23.74 12.36 28.16
C GLU A 102 24.25 11.89 26.78
N PRO A 103 24.98 12.73 26.02
CA PRO A 103 25.49 12.34 24.72
C PRO A 103 26.66 11.37 24.82
N ARG A 104 26.76 10.44 23.86
CA ARG A 104 27.85 9.44 23.78
C ARG A 104 28.59 9.52 22.46
N ARG A 105 29.78 8.89 22.39
CA ARG A 105 30.44 8.63 21.10
C ARG A 105 29.91 7.35 20.46
N ASN A 106 29.79 7.37 19.14
CA ASN A 106 29.40 6.22 18.34
C ASN A 106 30.60 5.51 17.70
N ALA A 107 30.34 4.44 16.95
CA ALA A 107 31.40 3.64 16.31
C ALA A 107 32.28 4.45 15.32
N GLY A 108 31.75 5.52 14.73
CA GLY A 108 32.49 6.48 13.90
C GLY A 108 33.14 7.63 14.69
N GLY A 109 33.18 7.55 16.02
CA GLY A 109 33.78 8.56 16.90
C GLY A 109 32.99 9.86 17.06
N ARG A 110 31.83 10.03 16.40
CA ARG A 110 30.98 11.21 16.50
C ARG A 110 30.11 11.19 17.75
N TRP A 111 29.76 12.36 18.26
CA TRP A 111 28.80 12.53 19.34
C TRP A 111 27.35 12.36 18.86
N GLU A 112 26.53 11.67 19.65
CA GLU A 112 25.12 11.41 19.39
C GLU A 112 24.27 11.36 20.66
N LEU A 113 22.97 11.62 20.53
CA LEU A 113 21.96 11.23 21.50
C LEU A 113 21.46 9.83 21.12
N ALA A 114 21.68 8.84 21.98
CA ALA A 114 21.26 7.46 21.73
C ALA A 114 19.81 7.25 22.14
N LEU A 115 18.94 6.86 21.21
CA LEU A 115 17.51 6.72 21.47
C LEU A 115 17.10 5.26 21.71
N SER A 116 17.83 4.29 21.16
CA SER A 116 17.60 2.85 21.40
C SER A 116 17.49 2.45 22.89
N PRO A 117 18.33 2.94 23.82
CA PRO A 117 18.20 2.59 25.24
C PRO A 117 16.88 3.09 25.87
N ILE A 118 16.38 4.25 25.39
CA ILE A 118 15.11 4.82 25.83
C ILE A 118 13.95 3.97 25.33
N LEU A 119 13.98 3.59 24.05
CA LEU A 119 12.95 2.72 23.45
C LEU A 119 12.89 1.35 24.14
N ALA A 120 14.05 0.77 24.48
CA ALA A 120 14.12 -0.49 25.24
C ALA A 120 13.54 -0.35 26.66
N ALA A 121 13.82 0.76 27.36
CA ALA A 121 13.23 1.03 28.68
C ALA A 121 11.71 1.23 28.60
N LEU A 122 11.23 2.03 27.64
CA LEU A 122 9.80 2.26 27.40
C LEU A 122 9.07 0.95 27.03
N ALA A 123 9.69 0.08 26.22
CA ALA A 123 9.15 -1.25 25.89
C ALA A 123 9.00 -2.13 27.14
N ALA A 124 10.04 -2.20 27.97
CA ALA A 124 10.00 -2.95 29.23
C ALA A 124 8.92 -2.42 30.19
N GLU A 125 8.75 -1.09 30.27
CA GLU A 125 7.73 -0.46 31.10
C GLU A 125 6.28 -0.68 30.61
N VAL A 126 6.06 -0.95 29.31
CA VAL A 126 4.75 -1.40 28.78
C VAL A 126 4.60 -2.93 28.76
N GLY A 127 5.55 -3.65 29.35
CA GLY A 127 5.48 -5.10 29.51
C GLY A 127 5.94 -5.92 28.31
N SER A 128 6.86 -5.41 27.48
CA SER A 128 7.43 -6.15 26.35
C SER A 128 8.96 -6.08 26.31
N ALA A 129 9.59 -7.11 25.74
CA ALA A 129 11.05 -7.12 25.51
C ALA A 129 11.45 -6.33 24.26
N GLU A 130 10.51 -6.13 23.33
CA GLU A 130 10.76 -5.55 22.01
C GLU A 130 9.63 -4.56 21.65
N CYS A 131 9.91 -3.66 20.71
CA CYS A 131 8.89 -2.85 20.06
C CYS A 131 9.24 -2.66 18.58
N ARG A 132 8.23 -2.39 17.75
CA ARG A 132 8.34 -2.13 16.31
C ARG A 132 7.84 -0.71 16.00
N ALA A 133 8.39 -0.07 14.98
CA ALA A 133 7.93 1.25 14.53
C ALA A 133 6.55 1.10 13.89
N ALA A 134 5.66 2.07 14.09
CA ALA A 134 4.34 2.00 13.47
C ALA A 134 4.43 1.96 11.94
N TYR A 135 5.41 2.66 11.36
CA TYR A 135 5.72 2.63 9.94
C TYR A 135 7.21 2.37 9.65
N GLY A 136 7.50 1.66 8.55
CA GLY A 136 8.85 1.43 8.02
C GLY A 136 9.69 0.31 8.66
N THR A 137 10.86 0.07 8.07
CA THR A 137 11.90 -0.91 8.49
C THR A 137 12.96 -0.28 9.41
N GLU A 138 12.66 0.83 10.11
CA GLU A 138 13.62 1.49 11.00
C GLU A 138 14.13 0.52 12.09
N ASN A 139 15.39 0.10 11.97
CA ASN A 139 15.98 -0.87 12.87
C ASN A 139 16.27 -0.27 14.26
N PHE A 140 15.54 -0.78 15.26
CA PHE A 140 15.60 -0.45 16.68
C PHE A 140 17.01 -0.32 17.25
N ALA A 141 17.95 -1.14 16.78
CA ALA A 141 19.31 -1.20 17.29
C ALA A 141 20.19 0.01 16.89
N ARG A 142 19.73 0.89 15.98
CA ARG A 142 20.57 1.96 15.41
C ARG A 142 19.97 3.38 15.47
N PHE A 143 18.88 3.58 16.19
CA PHE A 143 18.20 4.88 16.23
C PHE A 143 18.89 5.90 17.15
N SER A 144 19.37 7.01 16.57
CA SER A 144 20.15 8.06 17.25
C SER A 144 20.01 9.42 16.58
N ILE A 145 20.31 10.50 17.31
CA ILE A 145 20.42 11.87 16.78
C ILE A 145 21.90 12.26 16.78
N LEU A 146 22.50 12.40 15.59
CA LEU A 146 23.89 12.85 15.48
C LEU A 146 24.01 14.34 15.84
N LEU A 147 24.90 14.66 16.78
CA LEU A 147 25.16 16.04 17.18
C LEU A 147 26.06 16.78 16.16
N PRO A 148 25.98 18.13 16.08
CA PRO A 148 26.87 18.93 15.24
C PRO A 148 28.34 18.69 15.60
N THR A 149 29.24 18.79 14.62
CA THR A 149 30.69 18.66 14.85
C THR A 149 31.25 19.71 15.81
N ALA A 150 30.56 20.85 15.96
CA ALA A 150 30.89 21.89 16.91
C ALA A 150 30.49 21.57 18.38
N TRP A 151 29.78 20.46 18.64
CA TRP A 151 29.43 20.06 20.01
C TRP A 151 30.60 19.36 20.70
N SER A 152 30.91 19.77 21.94
CA SER A 152 31.90 19.15 22.84
C SER A 152 31.36 19.17 24.28
N PRO A 153 31.67 18.19 25.14
CA PRO A 153 31.28 18.22 26.56
C PRO A 153 31.82 19.46 27.31
N ASP A 154 32.97 20.00 26.86
CA ASP A 154 33.65 21.14 27.50
C ASP A 154 32.96 22.49 27.25
N LEU A 155 31.95 22.54 26.39
CA LEU A 155 31.21 23.77 26.11
C LEU A 155 30.30 24.17 27.28
N PRO A 156 30.05 25.48 27.47
CA PRO A 156 29.06 25.97 28.41
C PRO A 156 27.69 25.31 28.19
N VAL A 157 26.99 24.98 29.29
CA VAL A 157 25.70 24.23 29.26
C VAL A 157 24.70 24.82 28.27
N ALA A 158 24.52 26.16 28.26
CA ALA A 158 23.61 26.84 27.34
C ALA A 158 24.00 26.67 25.86
N GLN A 159 25.30 26.56 25.55
CA GLN A 159 25.79 26.33 24.19
C GLN A 159 25.63 24.86 23.78
N ARG A 160 25.85 23.90 24.69
CA ARG A 160 25.55 22.47 24.46
C ARG A 160 24.07 22.26 24.17
N GLN A 161 23.20 22.78 25.05
CA GLN A 161 21.74 22.71 24.89
C GLN A 161 21.25 23.40 23.61
N ARG A 162 21.84 24.53 23.19
CA ARG A 162 21.51 25.14 21.89
C ARG A 162 21.81 24.19 20.72
N LEU A 163 23.01 23.62 20.69
CA LEU A 163 23.46 22.71 19.62
C LEU A 163 22.67 21.38 19.61
N GLU A 164 22.31 20.87 20.79
CA GLU A 164 21.40 19.73 20.94
C GLU A 164 19.99 20.07 20.46
N GLY A 165 19.49 21.28 20.74
CA GLY A 165 18.18 21.73 20.27
C GLY A 165 18.10 21.89 18.75
N GLU A 166 19.17 22.38 18.12
CA GLU A 166 19.33 22.39 16.67
C GLU A 166 19.36 20.96 16.10
N ALA A 167 20.04 20.02 16.77
CA ALA A 167 20.10 18.62 16.34
C ALA A 167 18.74 17.91 16.45
N ILE A 168 18.04 18.06 17.58
CA ILE A 168 16.70 17.52 17.81
C ILE A 168 15.74 18.10 16.76
N ALA A 169 15.68 19.44 16.66
CA ALA A 169 14.79 20.11 15.71
C ALA A 169 14.96 19.61 14.28
N ARG A 170 16.21 19.36 13.82
CA ARG A 170 16.53 18.81 12.48
C ARG A 170 16.00 17.40 12.24
N HIS A 171 15.95 16.54 13.25
CA HIS A 171 15.47 15.15 13.13
C HIS A 171 13.96 15.01 13.41
N CYS A 172 13.34 16.06 13.98
CA CYS A 172 11.92 16.19 14.30
C CYS A 172 10.96 16.38 13.11
N TRP A 173 11.22 15.71 11.96
CA TRP A 173 10.28 15.69 10.82
C TRP A 173 8.93 15.08 11.21
N HIS A 174 8.99 13.98 11.97
CA HIS A 174 7.91 13.42 12.77
C HIS A 174 8.31 13.60 14.24
N PRO A 175 7.85 14.68 14.91
CA PRO A 175 8.33 15.05 16.25
C PRO A 175 7.58 14.31 17.37
N TRP A 176 6.55 13.53 17.02
CA TRP A 176 5.94 12.52 17.87
C TRP A 176 6.00 11.22 17.07
N ARG A 177 6.73 10.22 17.57
CA ARG A 177 6.91 8.90 16.94
C ARG A 177 6.21 7.83 17.77
N LEU A 178 5.57 6.88 17.09
CA LEU A 178 4.81 5.80 17.72
C LEU A 178 5.47 4.44 17.48
N TYR A 179 5.53 3.66 18.55
CA TYR A 179 6.10 2.32 18.56
C TYR A 179 5.10 1.34 19.17
N TYR A 180 4.89 0.20 18.51
CA TYR A 180 4.02 -0.87 18.97
C TYR A 180 4.81 -1.92 19.74
N ALA A 181 4.31 -2.24 20.92
CA ALA A 181 4.71 -3.39 21.72
C ALA A 181 3.56 -4.41 21.81
N ARG A 182 3.89 -5.66 22.06
CA ARG A 182 2.94 -6.73 22.38
C ARG A 182 3.40 -7.49 23.61
N THR A 183 2.44 -8.04 24.34
CA THR A 183 2.65 -8.76 25.60
C THR A 183 3.33 -10.10 25.36
N ASP A 184 2.94 -10.78 24.29
CA ASP A 184 3.66 -11.95 23.79
C ASP A 184 4.82 -11.51 22.86
N PRO A 185 6.02 -12.09 22.98
CA PRO A 185 7.13 -11.80 22.08
C PRO A 185 6.81 -12.26 20.65
N MET A 186 7.28 -11.51 19.66
CA MET A 186 7.10 -11.90 18.26
C MET A 186 7.81 -13.23 17.98
N PRO A 187 7.18 -14.19 17.27
CA PRO A 187 7.84 -15.43 16.89
C PRO A 187 9.00 -15.13 15.93
N THR A 188 10.16 -15.75 16.18
CA THR A 188 11.32 -15.65 15.29
C THR A 188 10.96 -16.18 13.90
N ARG A 189 11.17 -15.37 12.84
CA ARG A 189 10.88 -15.77 11.46
C ARG A 189 11.94 -16.75 10.95
N ASP A 190 11.50 -17.90 10.45
CA ASP A 190 12.31 -18.77 9.60
C ASP A 190 12.28 -18.23 8.18
N LEU A 191 13.38 -17.60 7.76
CA LEU A 191 13.54 -16.97 6.45
C LEU A 191 13.58 -17.98 5.29
N ALA A 192 14.02 -19.22 5.54
CA ALA A 192 14.00 -20.26 4.52
C ALA A 192 12.57 -20.73 4.26
N ALA A 193 11.79 -20.97 5.32
CA ALA A 193 10.36 -21.23 5.23
C ALA A 193 9.58 -20.03 4.66
N GLU A 194 10.05 -18.79 4.88
CA GLU A 194 9.48 -17.57 4.30
C GLU A 194 9.61 -17.53 2.77
N LEU A 195 10.82 -17.71 2.24
CA LEU A 195 11.01 -17.79 0.79
C LEU A 195 10.27 -18.99 0.20
N GLY A 196 10.15 -20.09 0.95
CA GLY A 196 9.28 -21.22 0.62
C GLY A 196 7.80 -20.82 0.49
N ARG A 197 7.24 -20.04 1.43
CA ARG A 197 5.87 -19.50 1.32
C ARG A 197 5.69 -18.61 0.09
N LEU A 198 6.65 -17.74 -0.23
CA LEU A 198 6.59 -16.91 -1.44
C LEU A 198 6.63 -17.75 -2.73
N CYS A 199 7.47 -18.79 -2.77
CA CYS A 199 7.51 -19.74 -3.90
C CYS A 199 6.17 -20.48 -4.07
N HIS A 200 5.56 -20.90 -2.95
CA HIS A 200 4.25 -21.52 -2.93
C HIS A 200 3.15 -20.61 -3.48
N LEU A 201 3.15 -19.34 -3.05
CA LEU A 201 2.19 -18.35 -3.51
C LEU A 201 2.35 -18.03 -5.01
N ALA A 202 3.58 -18.01 -5.54
CA ALA A 202 3.79 -17.91 -7.00
C ALA A 202 3.16 -19.07 -7.77
N ASP A 203 3.37 -20.33 -7.32
CA ASP A 203 2.74 -21.50 -7.94
C ASP A 203 1.21 -21.44 -7.82
N GLN A 204 0.66 -21.00 -6.66
CA GLN A 204 -0.79 -20.80 -6.51
C GLN A 204 -1.36 -19.74 -7.46
N LEU A 205 -0.71 -18.57 -7.56
CA LEU A 205 -1.21 -17.45 -8.36
C LEU A 205 -1.01 -17.63 -9.87
N CYS A 206 -0.22 -18.63 -10.27
CA CYS A 206 0.30 -18.76 -11.63
C CYS A 206 1.17 -17.54 -12.01
N PHE A 207 2.15 -17.22 -11.17
CA PHE A 207 3.15 -16.16 -11.38
C PHE A 207 4.58 -16.72 -11.33
N ASP A 208 5.54 -15.90 -11.74
CA ASP A 208 6.93 -16.07 -11.35
C ASP A 208 7.17 -15.39 -9.99
N LEU A 209 7.94 -16.02 -9.10
CA LEU A 209 8.69 -15.29 -8.08
C LEU A 209 10.11 -15.04 -8.60
N VAL A 210 10.50 -13.78 -8.68
CA VAL A 210 11.83 -13.36 -9.14
C VAL A 210 12.63 -12.85 -7.94
N VAL A 211 13.78 -13.47 -7.70
CA VAL A 211 14.84 -12.98 -6.81
C VAL A 211 15.95 -12.43 -7.70
N GLU A 212 16.21 -11.13 -7.63
CA GLU A 212 17.19 -10.45 -8.47
C GLU A 212 18.30 -9.81 -7.62
N ALA A 213 19.55 -10.00 -8.04
CA ALA A 213 20.67 -9.18 -7.59
C ALA A 213 21.17 -8.28 -8.73
N ARG A 214 21.28 -6.97 -8.50
CA ARG A 214 21.77 -5.99 -9.48
C ARG A 214 22.92 -5.17 -8.93
N ARG A 215 23.96 -4.95 -9.75
CA ARG A 215 25.10 -4.07 -9.45
C ARG A 215 24.69 -2.61 -9.69
N GLY A 216 24.82 -1.76 -8.68
CA GLY A 216 24.67 -0.31 -8.81
C GLY A 216 25.91 0.36 -9.40
N GLU A 217 25.83 1.65 -9.72
CA GLU A 217 26.92 2.45 -10.32
C GLU A 217 28.24 2.43 -9.54
N ARG A 218 28.17 2.16 -8.22
CA ARG A 218 29.34 2.10 -7.32
C ARG A 218 29.80 0.66 -7.04
N GLY A 219 29.32 -0.32 -7.81
CA GLY A 219 29.63 -1.75 -7.64
C GLY A 219 28.95 -2.42 -6.45
N ASN A 220 28.14 -1.70 -5.67
CA ASN A 220 27.34 -2.28 -4.59
C ASN A 220 26.20 -3.12 -5.16
N LEU A 221 25.89 -4.25 -4.51
CA LEU A 221 24.74 -5.09 -4.86
C LEU A 221 23.46 -4.60 -4.17
N SER A 222 22.36 -4.75 -4.88
CA SER A 222 20.98 -4.54 -4.42
C SER A 222 20.15 -5.78 -4.73
N TRP A 223 19.34 -6.22 -3.78
CA TRP A 223 18.56 -7.47 -3.83
C TRP A 223 17.06 -7.18 -3.81
N ASP A 224 16.34 -7.69 -4.81
CA ASP A 224 14.91 -7.46 -5.01
C ASP A 224 14.16 -8.80 -5.09
N ILE A 225 12.99 -8.88 -4.44
CA ILE A 225 12.15 -10.08 -4.38
C ILE A 225 10.74 -9.66 -4.75
N ARG A 226 10.24 -10.14 -5.89
CA ARG A 226 8.99 -9.67 -6.48
C ARG A 226 8.25 -10.73 -7.27
N TYR A 227 6.95 -10.56 -7.41
CA TYR A 227 6.15 -11.32 -8.37
C TYR A 227 6.15 -10.67 -9.75
N GLU A 228 6.13 -11.50 -10.78
CA GLU A 228 5.97 -11.09 -12.18
C GLU A 228 4.98 -12.01 -12.90
N ILE A 229 4.26 -11.45 -13.87
CA ILE A 229 3.50 -12.27 -14.83
C ILE A 229 4.50 -12.82 -15.87
N PRO A 230 4.52 -14.13 -16.16
CA PRO A 230 5.45 -14.72 -17.13
C PRO A 230 5.48 -14.00 -18.48
N GLY A 231 6.68 -13.60 -18.90
CA GLY A 231 6.89 -12.76 -20.08
C GLY A 231 6.86 -11.25 -19.82
N SER A 232 6.84 -10.81 -18.55
CA SER A 232 7.15 -9.43 -18.18
C SER A 232 8.62 -9.09 -18.47
N GLU A 233 8.85 -7.84 -18.86
CA GLU A 233 10.19 -7.27 -19.08
C GLU A 233 10.94 -7.05 -17.76
N VAL A 234 12.27 -7.05 -17.80
CA VAL A 234 13.07 -6.77 -16.59
C VAL A 234 12.97 -5.27 -16.26
N PRO A 235 12.64 -4.88 -15.00
CA PRO A 235 12.50 -3.48 -14.63
C PRO A 235 13.76 -2.65 -14.89
N ALA A 236 13.60 -1.47 -15.50
CA ALA A 236 14.73 -0.60 -15.83
C ALA A 236 15.47 -0.06 -14.58
N GLY A 237 14.76 0.18 -13.48
CA GLY A 237 15.35 0.61 -12.20
C GLY A 237 15.62 -0.56 -11.24
N SER A 238 16.57 -0.38 -10.32
CA SER A 238 16.67 -1.24 -9.13
C SER A 238 15.78 -0.69 -8.01
N ARG A 239 15.00 -1.56 -7.36
CA ARG A 239 14.31 -1.29 -6.10
C ARG A 239 14.94 -2.02 -4.90
N GLY A 240 15.99 -2.79 -5.15
CA GLY A 240 16.48 -3.79 -4.20
C GLY A 240 17.13 -3.22 -2.95
N TRP A 241 16.97 -3.95 -1.85
CA TRP A 241 17.60 -3.70 -0.56
C TRP A 241 19.13 -3.87 -0.65
N PRO A 242 19.94 -3.02 0.00
CA PRO A 242 21.39 -3.20 0.05
C PRO A 242 21.76 -4.35 1.01
N GLY A 243 22.60 -5.28 0.57
CA GLY A 243 23.11 -6.35 1.43
C GLY A 243 23.18 -7.71 0.75
N ASP A 244 22.54 -8.69 1.38
CA ASP A 244 22.49 -10.12 1.01
C ASP A 244 21.03 -10.60 0.86
N LEU A 245 20.84 -11.84 0.39
CA LEU A 245 19.52 -12.43 0.19
C LEU A 245 18.74 -12.57 1.51
N SER A 246 19.41 -12.84 2.62
CA SER A 246 18.74 -13.04 3.92
C SER A 246 18.12 -11.74 4.44
N GLY A 247 18.83 -10.62 4.30
CA GLY A 247 18.29 -9.29 4.57
C GLY A 247 17.09 -8.97 3.68
N ALA A 248 17.18 -9.23 2.37
CA ALA A 248 16.08 -9.00 1.45
C ALA A 248 14.83 -9.84 1.78
N VAL A 249 14.97 -11.12 2.16
CA VAL A 249 13.83 -11.96 2.60
C VAL A 249 13.24 -11.47 3.92
N ALA A 250 14.07 -10.97 4.85
CA ALA A 250 13.59 -10.43 6.12
C ALA A 250 12.79 -9.13 5.94
N ASP A 251 13.23 -8.26 5.03
CA ASP A 251 12.62 -6.94 4.78
C ASP A 251 11.47 -6.96 3.75
N SER A 252 11.33 -8.01 2.92
CA SER A 252 10.22 -8.15 1.97
C SER A 252 8.95 -8.75 2.59
N SER A 253 7.82 -8.06 2.45
CA SER A 253 6.48 -8.62 2.63
C SER A 253 5.86 -9.13 1.31
N ILE A 254 4.68 -9.76 1.38
CA ILE A 254 3.92 -10.13 0.18
C ILE A 254 3.49 -8.87 -0.59
N ASP A 255 3.10 -7.81 0.11
CA ASP A 255 2.67 -6.55 -0.51
C ASP A 255 3.85 -5.84 -1.21
N ASP A 256 5.04 -5.84 -0.60
CA ASP A 256 6.26 -5.32 -1.23
C ASP A 256 6.61 -6.11 -2.51
N ALA A 257 6.47 -7.44 -2.47
CA ALA A 257 6.71 -8.30 -3.62
C ALA A 257 5.65 -8.14 -4.72
N MET A 258 4.42 -7.76 -4.38
CA MET A 258 3.33 -7.43 -5.33
C MET A 258 3.41 -5.99 -5.86
N PHE A 259 4.15 -5.10 -5.21
CA PHE A 259 4.18 -3.67 -5.53
C PHE A 259 4.55 -3.39 -7.00
N ASP A 260 3.81 -2.51 -7.66
CA ASP A 260 3.84 -2.19 -9.11
C ASP A 260 3.72 -3.43 -10.04
N LEU A 261 3.03 -4.50 -9.62
CA LEU A 261 2.79 -5.65 -10.50
C LEU A 261 2.05 -5.23 -11.78
N VAL A 262 1.10 -4.29 -11.65
CA VAL A 262 0.35 -3.69 -12.76
C VAL A 262 1.25 -2.95 -13.74
N GLU A 263 2.06 -1.97 -13.31
CA GLU A 263 2.93 -1.24 -14.25
C GLU A 263 4.01 -2.14 -14.85
N ARG A 264 4.66 -2.99 -14.03
CA ARG A 264 5.73 -3.89 -14.45
C ARG A 264 5.27 -4.94 -15.48
N SER A 265 4.01 -5.37 -15.39
CA SER A 265 3.45 -6.40 -16.27
C SER A 265 2.60 -5.82 -17.42
N ALA A 266 2.62 -4.50 -17.63
CA ALA A 266 1.76 -3.82 -18.60
C ALA A 266 1.94 -4.32 -20.06
N THR A 267 3.13 -4.73 -20.45
CA THR A 267 3.43 -5.28 -21.79
C THR A 267 3.24 -6.79 -21.88
N ALA A 268 3.18 -7.50 -20.74
CA ALA A 268 3.21 -8.95 -20.64
C ALA A 268 2.06 -9.63 -21.44
N PRO A 269 2.31 -10.82 -22.02
CA PRO A 269 1.34 -11.49 -22.88
C PRO A 269 0.15 -12.03 -22.08
N ALA A 270 -1.07 -11.71 -22.53
CA ALA A 270 -2.30 -12.17 -21.89
C ALA A 270 -2.67 -13.59 -22.32
N HIS A 271 -2.85 -14.49 -21.34
CA HIS A 271 -3.23 -15.88 -21.58
C HIS A 271 -4.31 -16.33 -20.59
N TYR A 272 -5.26 -17.12 -21.07
CA TYR A 272 -6.14 -17.88 -20.21
C TYR A 272 -5.34 -18.94 -19.44
N LEU A 273 -5.84 -19.37 -18.27
CA LEU A 273 -5.26 -20.54 -17.60
C LEU A 273 -5.88 -21.83 -18.14
N ARG A 274 -5.09 -22.89 -18.19
CA ARG A 274 -5.60 -24.23 -18.54
C ARG A 274 -6.62 -24.68 -17.49
N PRO A 275 -7.78 -25.24 -17.91
CA PRO A 275 -8.71 -25.85 -16.99
C PRO A 275 -8.02 -26.93 -16.14
N HIS A 276 -8.34 -26.95 -14.84
CA HIS A 276 -7.83 -27.93 -13.87
C HIS A 276 -6.32 -27.87 -13.58
N TYR A 277 -5.65 -26.73 -13.77
CA TYR A 277 -4.38 -26.51 -13.06
C TYR A 277 -4.62 -26.56 -11.54
N VAL A 278 -3.73 -27.26 -10.83
CA VAL A 278 -3.70 -27.37 -9.37
C VAL A 278 -2.24 -27.17 -8.95
N ALA A 279 -1.98 -26.16 -8.14
CA ALA A 279 -0.65 -25.91 -7.57
C ALA A 279 -0.23 -27.04 -6.61
N ALA A 280 1.04 -27.05 -6.20
CA ALA A 280 1.46 -27.90 -5.09
C ALA A 280 0.63 -27.58 -3.83
N SER A 281 0.42 -28.57 -2.94
CA SER A 281 -0.42 -28.40 -1.74
C SER A 281 0.33 -27.98 -0.48
N ALA A 282 1.65 -27.75 -0.58
CA ALA A 282 2.50 -27.33 0.53
C ALA A 282 3.68 -26.49 0.01
N PRO A 283 4.25 -25.60 0.83
CA PRO A 283 5.45 -24.86 0.47
C PRO A 283 6.67 -25.78 0.20
N PRO A 284 7.53 -25.46 -0.78
CA PRO A 284 8.80 -26.14 -0.97
C PRO A 284 9.78 -25.83 0.17
N GLU A 285 10.67 -26.78 0.46
CA GLU A 285 11.88 -26.54 1.25
C GLU A 285 12.88 -25.74 0.40
N VAL A 286 13.46 -24.68 0.96
CA VAL A 286 14.35 -23.75 0.24
C VAL A 286 15.67 -23.58 0.99
N ASP A 287 16.79 -23.75 0.29
CA ASP A 287 18.14 -23.47 0.77
C ASP A 287 18.56 -22.07 0.29
N LEU A 288 18.48 -21.08 1.20
CA LEU A 288 18.80 -19.68 0.92
C LEU A 288 20.23 -19.52 0.37
N ASP A 289 21.21 -20.11 1.06
CA ASP A 289 22.62 -20.07 0.64
C ASP A 289 22.80 -20.65 -0.77
N GLN A 290 22.04 -21.68 -1.16
CA GLN A 290 22.11 -22.24 -2.52
C GLN A 290 21.53 -21.30 -3.57
N VAL A 291 20.41 -20.63 -3.29
CA VAL A 291 19.84 -19.62 -4.21
C VAL A 291 20.83 -18.46 -4.38
N GLU A 292 21.34 -17.94 -3.28
CA GLU A 292 22.31 -16.83 -3.25
C GLU A 292 23.62 -17.19 -3.97
N ARG A 293 24.27 -18.31 -3.62
CA ARG A 293 25.53 -18.75 -4.28
C ARG A 293 25.38 -18.93 -5.79
N ARG A 294 24.21 -19.34 -6.27
CA ARG A 294 23.96 -19.46 -7.72
C ARG A 294 23.79 -18.11 -8.40
N ILE A 295 23.08 -17.17 -7.77
CA ILE A 295 22.97 -15.79 -8.27
C ILE A 295 24.36 -15.13 -8.36
N TYR A 296 25.24 -15.34 -7.36
CA TYR A 296 26.64 -14.92 -7.45
C TYR A 296 27.39 -15.57 -8.63
N ALA A 297 27.22 -16.88 -8.84
CA ALA A 297 27.83 -17.56 -9.99
C ALA A 297 27.32 -17.06 -11.35
N ASP A 298 26.06 -16.62 -11.45
CA ASP A 298 25.49 -15.99 -12.64
C ASP A 298 26.00 -14.55 -12.86
N LEU A 299 26.24 -13.79 -11.79
CA LEU A 299 26.85 -12.45 -11.81
C LEU A 299 28.31 -12.48 -12.32
N ASP A 300 29.06 -13.51 -11.94
CA ASP A 300 30.49 -13.66 -12.23
C ASP A 300 30.76 -14.57 -13.47
N GLY A 301 29.74 -14.76 -14.32
CA GLY A 301 29.74 -15.71 -15.43
C GLY A 301 30.82 -15.51 -16.51
N LEU A 302 31.05 -16.58 -17.29
CA LEU A 302 32.20 -16.88 -18.19
C LEU A 302 32.62 -15.86 -19.29
N GLY A 303 32.12 -14.62 -19.29
CA GLY A 303 32.45 -13.60 -20.29
C GLY A 303 32.69 -12.17 -19.76
N GLY A 304 32.57 -11.95 -18.44
CA GLY A 304 32.69 -10.64 -17.80
C GLY A 304 31.59 -10.40 -16.76
N GLU A 305 31.78 -9.43 -15.87
CA GLU A 305 30.81 -9.10 -14.80
C GLU A 305 29.45 -8.71 -15.40
N ALA A 306 28.40 -9.46 -15.07
CA ALA A 306 27.04 -9.12 -15.49
C ALA A 306 26.48 -7.95 -14.65
N PRO A 307 25.67 -7.05 -15.24
CA PRO A 307 25.02 -5.95 -14.51
C PRO A 307 24.02 -6.46 -13.45
N GLY A 308 23.52 -7.69 -13.60
CA GLY A 308 22.66 -8.34 -12.62
C GLY A 308 22.42 -9.82 -12.96
N ALA A 309 21.72 -10.53 -12.09
CA ALA A 309 21.27 -11.90 -12.31
C ALA A 309 19.94 -12.16 -11.58
N GLN A 310 19.18 -13.13 -12.06
CA GLN A 310 17.87 -13.52 -11.53
C GLN A 310 17.80 -15.02 -11.27
N ALA A 311 17.27 -15.40 -10.10
CA ALA A 311 16.67 -16.70 -9.86
C ALA A 311 15.14 -16.56 -9.95
N ILE A 312 14.51 -17.37 -10.79
CA ILE A 312 13.09 -17.30 -11.12
C ILE A 312 12.45 -18.64 -10.73
N TRP A 313 11.49 -18.61 -9.81
CA TRP A 313 10.68 -19.78 -9.47
C TRP A 313 9.49 -19.88 -10.44
N ARG A 314 9.43 -20.97 -11.21
CA ARG A 314 8.33 -21.25 -12.16
C ARG A 314 8.12 -22.76 -12.31
N ASP A 315 6.87 -23.22 -12.19
CA ASP A 315 6.47 -24.64 -12.21
C ASP A 315 7.19 -25.47 -11.13
N GLY A 316 7.21 -24.98 -9.88
CA GLY A 316 7.85 -25.65 -8.76
C GLY A 316 9.38 -25.77 -8.83
N LYS A 317 10.07 -24.90 -9.60
CA LYS A 317 11.52 -25.00 -9.88
C LYS A 317 12.20 -23.64 -10.02
N TRP A 318 13.37 -23.51 -9.39
CA TRP A 318 14.31 -22.41 -9.63
C TRP A 318 14.97 -22.49 -11.02
N ARG A 319 15.04 -21.35 -11.70
CA ARG A 319 15.66 -21.14 -13.02
C ARG A 319 16.57 -19.92 -12.95
N HIS A 320 17.78 -20.05 -13.48
CA HIS A 320 18.88 -19.11 -13.23
C HIS A 320 19.33 -18.42 -14.52
N THR A 321 19.40 -17.10 -14.54
CA THR A 321 19.80 -16.32 -15.72
C THR A 321 20.55 -15.05 -15.34
N SER A 322 21.65 -14.77 -16.06
CA SER A 322 22.29 -13.45 -16.01
C SER A 322 21.46 -12.41 -16.78
N LEU A 323 21.54 -11.16 -16.34
CA LEU A 323 21.01 -10.00 -17.07
C LEU A 323 22.08 -9.45 -18.00
N ARG A 324 21.67 -8.92 -19.15
CA ARG A 324 22.55 -8.35 -20.17
C ARG A 324 22.02 -6.99 -20.64
N PRO A 325 22.89 -6.02 -20.96
CA PRO A 325 22.47 -4.82 -21.67
C PRO A 325 21.76 -5.19 -22.99
N ALA A 326 20.56 -4.66 -23.18
CA ALA A 326 19.69 -4.97 -24.31
C ALA A 326 19.72 -3.82 -25.34
N GLU A 327 18.80 -2.87 -25.21
CA GLU A 327 18.81 -1.60 -25.93
C GLU A 327 18.96 -0.43 -24.95
N THR A 328 19.45 0.69 -25.49
CA THR A 328 19.55 1.95 -24.76
C THR A 328 18.50 2.90 -25.30
N ILE A 329 17.46 3.15 -24.50
CA ILE A 329 16.31 3.97 -24.88
C ILE A 329 16.45 5.42 -24.38
N GLU A 330 15.76 6.32 -25.05
CA GLU A 330 15.63 7.72 -24.63
C GLU A 330 14.29 7.93 -23.94
N VAL A 331 14.34 8.10 -22.61
CA VAL A 331 13.17 8.42 -21.79
C VAL A 331 13.01 9.94 -21.77
N LEU A 332 11.94 10.44 -22.37
CA LEU A 332 11.54 11.85 -22.31
C LEU A 332 10.54 12.04 -21.16
N ALA A 333 10.98 12.66 -20.06
CA ALA A 333 10.13 13.02 -18.93
C ALA A 333 9.85 14.53 -18.96
N THR A 334 8.58 14.94 -18.95
CA THR A 334 8.22 16.33 -18.65
C THR A 334 8.48 16.57 -17.16
N GLU A 335 9.44 17.45 -16.84
CA GLU A 335 9.61 17.96 -15.48
C GLU A 335 8.47 18.93 -15.16
N SER A 336 8.15 19.09 -13.87
CA SER A 336 7.12 20.03 -13.41
C SER A 336 7.35 21.49 -13.81
N ALA A 337 8.56 21.83 -14.25
CA ALA A 337 8.94 23.14 -14.78
C ALA A 337 8.47 23.43 -16.22
N GLY A 338 7.86 22.47 -16.91
CA GLY A 338 7.48 22.55 -18.33
C GLY A 338 8.58 22.10 -19.31
N GLN A 339 9.83 21.99 -18.85
CA GLN A 339 10.94 21.42 -19.64
C GLN A 339 10.79 19.90 -19.82
N VAL A 340 11.28 19.39 -20.95
CA VAL A 340 11.39 17.95 -21.23
C VAL A 340 12.84 17.52 -21.01
N VAL A 341 13.03 16.62 -20.04
CA VAL A 341 14.33 16.00 -19.75
C VAL A 341 14.41 14.65 -20.48
N ARG A 342 15.37 14.55 -21.38
CA ARG A 342 15.84 13.32 -22.02
C ARG A 342 16.84 12.66 -21.09
N ARG A 343 16.62 11.37 -20.81
CA ARG A 343 17.57 10.49 -20.11
C ARG A 343 17.81 9.23 -20.93
N THR A 344 19.03 8.74 -20.88
CA THR A 344 19.50 7.57 -21.63
C THR A 344 19.48 6.37 -20.69
N VAL A 345 18.51 5.46 -20.86
CA VAL A 345 18.34 4.30 -19.98
C VAL A 345 18.70 3.04 -20.74
N THR A 346 19.69 2.30 -20.25
CA THR A 346 20.03 0.98 -20.79
C THR A 346 19.13 -0.06 -20.16
N LEU A 347 18.23 -0.63 -20.97
CA LEU A 347 17.37 -1.74 -20.59
C LEU A 347 18.21 -3.01 -20.43
N LEU A 348 17.71 -3.92 -19.60
CA LEU A 348 18.33 -5.23 -19.35
C LEU A 348 17.42 -6.32 -19.89
N ASP A 349 17.98 -7.28 -20.61
CA ASP A 349 17.31 -8.52 -21.01
C ASP A 349 17.83 -9.69 -20.18
N ARG A 350 16.99 -10.71 -20.01
CA ARG A 350 17.43 -12.02 -19.53
C ARG A 350 18.30 -12.67 -20.62
N ALA A 351 19.45 -13.22 -20.24
CA ALA A 351 20.34 -13.96 -21.12
C ALA A 351 19.64 -15.13 -21.87
N TRP A 352 18.60 -15.68 -21.24
CA TRP A 352 17.61 -16.58 -21.83
C TRP A 352 16.29 -16.44 -21.06
N GLU A 353 15.15 -16.52 -21.75
CA GLU A 353 13.82 -16.47 -21.12
C GLU A 353 13.40 -17.87 -20.64
N PRO A 354 12.92 -18.02 -19.39
CA PRO A 354 12.33 -19.27 -18.93
C PRO A 354 11.23 -19.82 -19.84
N PRO A 355 11.12 -21.15 -20.03
CA PRO A 355 10.13 -21.75 -20.91
C PRO A 355 8.70 -21.43 -20.46
N ALA A 356 7.77 -21.38 -21.43
CA ALA A 356 6.34 -21.17 -21.21
C ALA A 356 5.79 -22.05 -20.05
N PRO A 357 5.14 -21.46 -19.04
CA PRO A 357 4.58 -22.20 -17.90
C PRO A 357 3.63 -23.33 -18.30
N THR A 358 3.61 -24.40 -17.50
CA THR A 358 2.79 -25.59 -17.79
C THR A 358 1.27 -25.34 -17.71
N TRP A 359 0.86 -24.31 -16.99
CA TRP A 359 -0.52 -23.86 -16.79
C TRP A 359 -1.02 -22.87 -17.85
N GLN A 360 -0.15 -22.37 -18.73
CA GLN A 360 -0.49 -21.35 -19.74
C GLN A 360 -1.40 -21.92 -20.84
N GLY A 361 -2.59 -21.35 -20.97
CA GLY A 361 -3.59 -21.68 -22.00
C GLY A 361 -3.50 -20.76 -23.23
N ASP A 362 -4.60 -20.67 -23.96
CA ASP A 362 -4.69 -19.89 -25.20
C ASP A 362 -4.51 -18.38 -24.93
N PRO A 363 -3.94 -17.61 -25.89
CA PRO A 363 -3.83 -16.16 -25.78
C PRO A 363 -5.22 -15.50 -25.64
N ILE A 364 -5.31 -14.47 -24.80
CA ILE A 364 -6.53 -13.66 -24.66
C ILE A 364 -6.59 -12.66 -25.82
N PRO A 365 -7.66 -12.64 -26.64
CA PRO A 365 -7.81 -11.65 -27.70
C PRO A 365 -7.90 -10.22 -27.15
N TYR A 366 -7.31 -9.25 -27.87
CA TYR A 366 -7.42 -7.83 -27.54
C TYR A 366 -7.52 -6.96 -28.79
N GLY A 367 -8.14 -5.79 -28.62
CA GLY A 367 -8.15 -4.71 -29.59
C GLY A 367 -7.30 -3.51 -29.12
N PRO A 368 -7.00 -2.55 -30.02
CA PRO A 368 -6.47 -1.26 -29.61
C PRO A 368 -7.52 -0.51 -28.77
N CYS A 369 -7.07 0.27 -27.78
CA CYS A 369 -7.95 1.07 -26.95
C CYS A 369 -8.62 2.19 -27.77
N PRO A 370 -9.97 2.27 -27.84
CA PRO A 370 -10.68 3.24 -28.69
C PRO A 370 -10.45 4.70 -28.26
N ASP A 371 -10.15 4.93 -26.98
CA ASP A 371 -9.93 6.26 -26.40
C ASP A 371 -8.43 6.65 -26.35
N CYS A 372 -7.55 5.86 -26.99
CA CYS A 372 -6.12 6.16 -27.16
C CYS A 372 -5.76 6.23 -28.65
N ASP A 373 -5.57 7.45 -29.17
CA ASP A 373 -4.92 7.65 -30.46
C ASP A 373 -3.38 7.53 -30.28
N PRO A 374 -2.69 6.55 -30.91
CA PRO A 374 -1.23 6.43 -30.81
C PRO A 374 -0.48 7.58 -31.49
N HIS A 375 -1.16 8.44 -32.26
CA HIS A 375 -0.57 9.57 -32.98
C HIS A 375 -0.83 10.92 -32.31
N HIS A 376 -1.80 11.04 -31.40
CA HIS A 376 -2.18 12.30 -30.75
C HIS A 376 -2.43 12.15 -29.25
N ARG A 377 -1.92 13.11 -28.45
CA ARG A 377 -2.09 13.14 -26.97
C ARG A 377 -3.45 13.69 -26.50
N LEU A 378 -4.40 13.88 -27.42
CA LEU A 378 -5.76 14.31 -27.11
C LEU A 378 -6.64 13.08 -26.90
N ARG A 379 -7.49 13.10 -25.87
CA ARG A 379 -8.48 12.05 -25.58
C ARG A 379 -9.88 12.63 -25.54
N PRO A 380 -10.95 11.83 -25.75
CA PRO A 380 -12.31 12.24 -25.44
C PRO A 380 -12.39 12.78 -24.01
N CYS A 381 -12.97 13.96 -23.83
CA CYS A 381 -13.11 14.58 -22.52
C CYS A 381 -14.20 13.85 -21.72
N LEU A 382 -14.06 13.78 -20.40
CA LEU A 382 -15.04 13.15 -19.50
C LEU A 382 -16.47 13.70 -19.67
N CYS A 383 -16.64 14.95 -20.12
CA CYS A 383 -17.96 15.52 -20.42
C CYS A 383 -18.70 14.85 -21.60
N THR A 384 -17.98 14.08 -22.43
CA THR A 384 -18.58 13.28 -23.50
C THR A 384 -19.08 11.91 -23.01
N LEU A 385 -18.76 11.51 -21.78
CA LEU A 385 -19.24 10.26 -21.19
C LEU A 385 -20.74 10.33 -20.90
N GLY A 386 -21.54 9.88 -21.87
CA GLY A 386 -23.00 9.78 -21.74
C GLY A 386 -23.80 10.67 -22.69
N SER A 387 -23.16 11.62 -23.37
CA SER A 387 -23.78 12.51 -24.37
C SER A 387 -23.09 12.36 -25.73
N ARG A 388 -23.84 12.51 -26.82
CA ARG A 388 -23.26 12.61 -28.17
C ARG A 388 -22.63 13.97 -28.46
N ALA A 389 -23.01 15.00 -27.70
CA ALA A 389 -22.48 16.35 -27.81
C ALA A 389 -21.64 16.67 -26.56
N PRO A 390 -20.43 17.25 -26.71
CA PRO A 390 -19.65 17.72 -25.57
C PRO A 390 -20.37 18.88 -24.87
N ASP A 391 -20.20 18.96 -23.56
CA ASP A 391 -20.65 20.11 -22.78
C ASP A 391 -19.87 21.37 -23.20
N PRO A 392 -20.54 22.40 -23.75
CA PRO A 392 -19.89 23.61 -24.25
C PRO A 392 -19.23 24.45 -23.15
N GLU A 393 -19.64 24.30 -21.88
CA GLU A 393 -19.07 25.01 -20.74
C GLU A 393 -18.04 24.16 -19.98
N CYS A 394 -17.71 22.95 -20.46
CA CYS A 394 -16.79 22.04 -19.78
C CYS A 394 -15.41 22.68 -19.57
N PRO A 395 -14.94 22.84 -18.31
CA PRO A 395 -13.65 23.48 -18.03
C PRO A 395 -12.43 22.63 -18.46
N GLY A 396 -12.62 21.33 -18.70
CA GLY A 396 -11.54 20.42 -19.11
C GLY A 396 -11.24 20.43 -20.62
N CYS A 397 -12.23 20.73 -21.47
CA CYS A 397 -12.06 20.77 -22.93
C CYS A 397 -12.52 22.08 -23.59
N SER A 398 -13.07 23.04 -22.83
CA SER A 398 -13.65 24.29 -23.35
C SER A 398 -14.63 24.06 -24.50
N GLY A 399 -15.52 23.06 -24.36
CA GLY A 399 -16.48 22.65 -25.39
C GLY A 399 -15.92 21.83 -26.57
N ALA A 400 -14.61 21.59 -26.67
CA ALA A 400 -14.03 20.83 -27.78
C ALA A 400 -14.36 19.32 -27.78
N GLY A 401 -14.84 18.78 -26.66
CA GLY A 401 -15.07 17.34 -26.48
C GLY A 401 -13.82 16.48 -26.41
N VAL A 402 -12.64 17.07 -26.56
CA VAL A 402 -11.34 16.44 -26.38
C VAL A 402 -10.45 17.30 -25.47
N ALA A 403 -9.65 16.65 -24.64
CA ALA A 403 -8.71 17.31 -23.72
C ALA A 403 -7.31 16.67 -23.85
N PRO A 404 -6.23 17.39 -23.50
CA PRO A 404 -4.92 16.77 -23.30
C PRO A 404 -5.00 15.65 -22.26
N ALA A 405 -4.25 14.58 -22.48
CA ALA A 405 -4.16 13.45 -21.55
C ALA A 405 -3.46 13.84 -20.22
N THR A 406 -4.21 14.38 -19.26
CA THR A 406 -3.77 14.56 -17.87
C THR A 406 -3.89 13.24 -17.11
N GLY A 407 -2.95 12.32 -17.36
CA GLY A 407 -2.85 11.02 -16.68
C GLY A 407 -3.11 9.79 -17.56
N ASN A 408 -3.35 8.66 -16.93
CA ASN A 408 -3.64 7.39 -17.59
C ASN A 408 -5.02 7.40 -18.28
N CYS A 409 -5.25 6.51 -19.24
CA CYS A 409 -6.51 6.47 -20.00
C CYS A 409 -7.59 5.71 -19.20
N ASP A 410 -8.77 6.29 -19.00
CA ASP A 410 -9.83 5.63 -18.22
C ASP A 410 -10.23 4.24 -18.73
N THR A 411 -10.09 3.99 -20.05
CA THR A 411 -10.44 2.71 -20.68
C THR A 411 -9.32 1.65 -20.64
N CYS A 412 -8.04 2.02 -20.69
CA CYS A 412 -6.92 1.03 -20.75
C CYS A 412 -5.78 1.27 -19.75
N GLN A 413 -5.90 2.31 -18.92
CA GLN A 413 -4.89 2.86 -18.00
C GLN A 413 -3.49 3.03 -18.61
N GLY A 414 -3.42 3.32 -19.91
CA GLY A 414 -2.16 3.56 -20.62
C GLY A 414 -1.57 2.34 -21.34
N THR A 415 -2.10 1.14 -21.14
CA THR A 415 -1.66 -0.09 -21.84
C THR A 415 -1.93 -0.08 -23.35
N GLN A 416 -2.76 0.85 -23.84
CA GLN A 416 -3.22 0.97 -25.24
C GLN A 416 -3.99 -0.26 -25.77
N ARG A 417 -4.25 -1.27 -24.94
CA ARG A 417 -4.94 -2.52 -25.28
C ARG A 417 -6.24 -2.66 -24.48
N VAL A 418 -7.22 -3.33 -25.06
CA VAL A 418 -8.46 -3.73 -24.40
C VAL A 418 -8.66 -5.22 -24.60
N TYR A 419 -8.53 -6.01 -23.53
CA TYR A 419 -8.68 -7.46 -23.56
C TYR A 419 -10.15 -7.88 -23.56
N HIS A 420 -10.52 -8.77 -24.48
CA HIS A 420 -11.89 -9.31 -24.67
C HIS A 420 -12.21 -10.51 -23.76
N GLY A 421 -11.26 -10.90 -22.92
CA GLY A 421 -11.40 -11.90 -21.86
C GLY A 421 -10.50 -11.53 -20.68
N THR A 422 -10.70 -12.18 -19.54
CA THR A 422 -9.86 -11.99 -18.34
C THR A 422 -9.69 -13.30 -17.60
N VAL A 423 -8.57 -13.49 -16.90
CA VAL A 423 -8.47 -14.48 -15.83
C VAL A 423 -8.66 -13.76 -14.51
N VAL A 424 -9.80 -14.02 -13.89
CA VAL A 424 -10.09 -13.57 -12.53
C VAL A 424 -9.44 -14.53 -11.55
N THR A 425 -8.66 -14.01 -10.61
CA THR A 425 -8.03 -14.76 -9.53
C THR A 425 -8.50 -14.21 -8.19
N LEU A 426 -9.13 -15.05 -7.38
CA LEU A 426 -9.44 -14.75 -5.97
C LEU A 426 -8.45 -15.53 -5.10
N THR A 427 -7.79 -14.87 -4.15
CA THR A 427 -6.76 -15.48 -3.30
C THR A 427 -6.80 -14.97 -1.86
N ASP A 428 -6.59 -15.84 -0.87
CA ASP A 428 -6.35 -15.47 0.54
C ASP A 428 -4.86 -15.30 0.86
N LEU A 429 -3.98 -15.36 -0.16
CA LEU A 429 -2.52 -15.26 -0.05
C LEU A 429 -1.83 -16.32 0.81
N ASP A 430 -2.54 -17.39 1.23
CA ASP A 430 -1.98 -18.50 2.01
C ASP A 430 -2.36 -19.87 1.42
N GLN A 431 -3.64 -20.24 1.40
CA GLN A 431 -4.10 -21.62 1.08
C GLN A 431 -5.19 -21.69 0.01
N THR A 432 -5.99 -20.64 -0.13
CA THR A 432 -7.17 -20.62 -1.00
C THR A 432 -6.93 -19.71 -2.18
N THR A 433 -6.61 -20.30 -3.33
CA THR A 433 -6.55 -19.58 -4.61
C THR A 433 -7.51 -20.22 -5.62
N MET A 434 -8.30 -19.41 -6.31
CA MET A 434 -9.27 -19.82 -7.31
C MET A 434 -9.17 -18.94 -8.56
N HIS A 435 -9.03 -19.59 -9.72
CA HIS A 435 -9.04 -18.90 -11.03
C HIS A 435 -10.32 -19.16 -11.81
N ARG A 436 -10.76 -18.17 -12.59
CA ARG A 436 -11.85 -18.26 -13.56
C ARG A 436 -11.48 -17.51 -14.84
N ASN A 437 -11.54 -18.21 -15.97
CA ASN A 437 -11.49 -17.57 -17.29
C ASN A 437 -12.88 -16.97 -17.58
N TRP A 438 -12.96 -15.65 -17.72
CA TRP A 438 -14.14 -14.94 -18.21
C TRP A 438 -13.90 -14.51 -19.65
N PHE A 439 -14.91 -14.69 -20.49
CA PHE A 439 -14.92 -14.33 -21.91
C PHE A 439 -16.36 -14.08 -22.35
N ALA A 440 -16.57 -13.22 -23.34
CA ALA A 440 -17.90 -13.07 -23.92
C ALA A 440 -18.27 -14.39 -24.65
N PRO A 441 -19.39 -15.05 -24.30
CA PRO A 441 -19.78 -16.30 -24.96
C PRO A 441 -20.36 -16.03 -26.36
N ASP A 442 -20.15 -16.97 -27.28
CA ASP A 442 -20.66 -16.89 -28.67
C ASP A 442 -22.19 -16.89 -28.75
N GLN A 443 -22.85 -17.53 -27.77
CA GLN A 443 -24.30 -17.56 -27.65
C GLN A 443 -24.78 -16.42 -26.72
N PRO A 444 -25.87 -15.71 -27.06
CA PRO A 444 -26.46 -14.71 -26.17
C PRO A 444 -26.84 -15.33 -24.82
N VAL A 445 -26.40 -14.70 -23.74
CA VAL A 445 -26.77 -15.08 -22.37
C VAL A 445 -27.70 -14.03 -21.79
N ASP A 446 -28.72 -14.50 -21.06
CA ASP A 446 -29.68 -13.63 -20.40
C ASP A 446 -28.97 -12.67 -19.43
N THR A 447 -29.28 -11.40 -19.58
CA THR A 447 -28.66 -10.26 -18.91
C THR A 447 -29.75 -9.22 -18.67
N PRO A 448 -30.66 -9.44 -17.70
CA PRO A 448 -31.84 -8.61 -17.51
C PRO A 448 -31.46 -7.16 -17.20
N GLN A 449 -32.17 -6.22 -17.82
CA GLN A 449 -32.07 -4.81 -17.48
C GLN A 449 -32.74 -4.60 -16.12
N VAL A 450 -31.96 -4.16 -15.13
CA VAL A 450 -32.40 -3.95 -13.74
C VAL A 450 -32.67 -2.49 -13.42
N ALA A 451 -32.08 -1.54 -14.17
CA ALA A 451 -32.35 -0.12 -14.03
C ALA A 451 -32.06 0.66 -15.32
N THR A 452 -32.27 1.97 -15.28
CA THR A 452 -31.88 2.91 -16.33
C THR A 452 -31.23 4.13 -15.69
N GLN A 453 -30.07 4.54 -16.18
CA GLN A 453 -29.41 5.77 -15.74
C GLN A 453 -30.26 7.01 -16.09
N PRO A 454 -30.11 8.15 -15.38
CA PRO A 454 -30.83 9.38 -15.73
C PRO A 454 -30.64 9.84 -17.18
N GLY A 455 -29.47 9.56 -17.78
CA GLY A 455 -29.19 9.80 -19.21
C GLY A 455 -29.72 8.73 -20.18
N GLY A 456 -30.65 7.87 -19.76
CA GLY A 456 -31.31 6.87 -20.62
C GLY A 456 -30.51 5.59 -20.90
N LYS A 457 -29.26 5.47 -20.43
CA LYS A 457 -28.46 4.23 -20.61
C LYS A 457 -29.01 3.08 -19.76
N PRO A 458 -29.22 1.88 -20.32
CA PRO A 458 -29.70 0.74 -19.56
C PRO A 458 -28.60 0.17 -18.64
N VAL A 459 -29.02 -0.33 -17.48
CA VAL A 459 -28.16 -0.99 -16.49
C VAL A 459 -28.55 -2.46 -16.43
N HIS A 460 -27.61 -3.36 -16.69
CA HIS A 460 -27.84 -4.80 -16.79
C HIS A 460 -27.18 -5.56 -15.63
N GLN A 461 -27.86 -6.61 -15.16
CA GLN A 461 -27.32 -7.59 -14.23
C GLN A 461 -26.69 -8.75 -15.01
N LEU A 462 -25.42 -9.05 -14.72
CA LEU A 462 -24.69 -10.16 -15.31
C LEU A 462 -25.06 -11.50 -14.63
N PRO A 463 -24.95 -12.65 -15.33
CA PRO A 463 -25.09 -13.98 -14.75
C PRO A 463 -24.14 -14.22 -13.57
N VAL A 464 -24.54 -15.11 -12.64
CA VAL A 464 -23.80 -15.39 -11.39
C VAL A 464 -22.33 -15.76 -11.60
N GLY A 465 -21.97 -16.36 -12.74
CA GLY A 465 -20.59 -16.70 -13.10
C GLY A 465 -19.65 -15.49 -13.29
N TYR A 466 -20.19 -14.29 -13.45
CA TYR A 466 -19.45 -13.02 -13.58
C TYR A 466 -19.51 -12.13 -12.33
N GLN A 467 -20.23 -12.54 -11.28
CA GLN A 467 -20.39 -11.76 -10.05
C GLN A 467 -19.32 -12.17 -9.03
N LEU A 468 -18.39 -11.28 -8.65
CA LEU A 468 -17.36 -11.65 -7.65
C LEU A 468 -17.98 -12.02 -6.30
N ARG A 469 -19.12 -11.43 -5.90
CA ARG A 469 -19.85 -11.81 -4.68
C ARG A 469 -20.24 -13.30 -4.62
N HIS A 470 -20.49 -13.91 -5.78
CA HIS A 470 -20.86 -15.33 -5.86
C HIS A 470 -19.63 -16.20 -5.62
N TRP A 471 -18.52 -15.85 -6.27
CA TRP A 471 -17.23 -16.52 -6.11
C TRP A 471 -16.63 -16.36 -4.71
N ALA A 472 -16.74 -15.17 -4.11
CA ALA A 472 -16.34 -14.91 -2.73
C ALA A 472 -17.04 -15.86 -1.75
N ARG A 473 -18.37 -16.00 -1.86
CA ARG A 473 -19.16 -16.92 -1.02
C ARG A 473 -18.77 -18.39 -1.22
N ILE A 474 -18.37 -18.80 -2.43
CA ILE A 474 -17.91 -20.17 -2.72
C ILE A 474 -16.60 -20.49 -1.98
N ILE A 475 -15.71 -19.51 -1.83
CA ILE A 475 -14.44 -19.66 -1.09
C ILE A 475 -14.53 -19.19 0.38
N GLY A 476 -15.74 -18.96 0.90
CA GLY A 476 -15.98 -18.59 2.30
C GLY A 476 -15.73 -17.12 2.66
N ALA A 477 -15.36 -16.27 1.71
CA ALA A 477 -15.06 -14.85 1.92
C ALA A 477 -16.32 -13.96 1.94
N ARG A 478 -16.29 -12.88 2.73
CA ARG A 478 -17.33 -11.84 2.71
C ARG A 478 -17.14 -10.98 1.45
N PRO A 479 -18.16 -10.77 0.59
CA PRO A 479 -18.02 -9.93 -0.60
C PRO A 479 -17.58 -8.48 -0.32
N ALA A 480 -17.84 -7.97 0.89
CA ALA A 480 -17.41 -6.65 1.32
C ALA A 480 -15.89 -6.53 1.52
N ASP A 481 -15.19 -7.63 1.85
CA ASP A 481 -13.75 -7.61 2.12
C ASP A 481 -12.89 -7.70 0.85
N LEU A 482 -13.50 -7.83 -0.33
CA LEU A 482 -12.76 -7.96 -1.59
C LEU A 482 -11.95 -6.69 -1.89
N THR A 483 -10.65 -6.86 -2.10
CA THR A 483 -9.73 -5.82 -2.53
C THR A 483 -9.00 -6.23 -3.81
N HIS A 484 -8.58 -5.26 -4.62
CA HIS A 484 -7.60 -5.48 -5.67
C HIS A 484 -6.27 -5.87 -5.02
N LEU A 485 -5.64 -6.93 -5.55
CA LEU A 485 -4.40 -7.46 -4.99
C LEU A 485 -3.24 -6.48 -5.15
N ASP A 486 -3.22 -5.70 -6.23
CA ASP A 486 -2.29 -4.57 -6.38
C ASP A 486 -2.93 -3.29 -5.79
N GLY A 487 -2.17 -2.57 -4.96
CA GLY A 487 -2.58 -1.32 -4.31
C GLY A 487 -3.68 -1.42 -3.24
N GLY A 488 -4.18 -2.61 -2.90
CA GLY A 488 -5.09 -2.86 -1.76
C GLY A 488 -6.47 -2.17 -1.82
N GLN A 489 -6.87 -1.60 -2.97
CA GLN A 489 -8.10 -0.83 -3.10
C GLN A 489 -9.34 -1.72 -3.06
N HIS A 490 -10.45 -1.26 -2.46
CA HIS A 490 -11.69 -2.06 -2.44
C HIS A 490 -12.24 -2.30 -3.84
N VAL A 491 -12.72 -3.52 -4.08
CA VAL A 491 -13.41 -3.87 -5.32
C VAL A 491 -14.74 -3.11 -5.39
N GLY A 492 -14.89 -2.30 -6.45
CA GLY A 492 -16.09 -1.49 -6.68
C GLY A 492 -17.37 -2.32 -6.78
N GLN A 493 -18.50 -1.72 -6.39
CA GLN A 493 -19.79 -2.40 -6.33
C GLN A 493 -20.19 -3.06 -7.65
N ASP A 494 -20.02 -2.37 -8.78
CA ASP A 494 -20.41 -2.88 -10.10
C ASP A 494 -19.70 -4.20 -10.45
N LEU A 495 -18.40 -4.28 -10.18
CA LEU A 495 -17.56 -5.47 -10.36
C LEU A 495 -17.83 -6.56 -9.29
N ARG A 496 -18.24 -6.17 -8.08
CA ARG A 496 -18.62 -7.09 -7.01
C ARG A 496 -19.96 -7.77 -7.27
N GLU A 497 -20.96 -6.98 -7.62
CA GLU A 497 -22.35 -7.41 -7.83
C GLU A 497 -22.60 -7.94 -9.24
N GLY A 498 -21.69 -7.68 -10.19
CA GLY A 498 -21.84 -8.00 -11.60
C GLY A 498 -22.92 -7.17 -12.24
N VAL A 499 -22.79 -5.85 -12.17
CA VAL A 499 -23.69 -4.86 -12.77
C VAL A 499 -22.89 -4.06 -13.79
N VAL A 500 -23.51 -3.67 -14.91
CA VAL A 500 -22.86 -2.85 -15.95
C VAL A 500 -23.84 -1.83 -16.53
N THR A 501 -23.36 -0.60 -16.75
CA THR A 501 -24.10 0.40 -17.54
C THR A 501 -23.69 0.26 -19.00
N VAL A 502 -24.63 -0.09 -19.87
CA VAL A 502 -24.36 -0.49 -21.26
C VAL A 502 -24.54 0.69 -22.22
N ASP A 503 -23.59 0.86 -23.14
CA ASP A 503 -23.81 1.61 -24.38
C ASP A 503 -24.13 0.60 -25.50
N PRO A 504 -25.37 0.51 -26.01
CA PRO A 504 -25.73 -0.48 -27.03
C PRO A 504 -24.87 -0.43 -28.30
N ALA A 505 -24.22 0.69 -28.61
CA ALA A 505 -23.30 0.81 -29.74
C ALA A 505 -21.93 0.13 -29.51
N ARG A 506 -21.57 -0.17 -28.25
CA ARG A 506 -20.26 -0.73 -27.86
C ARG A 506 -20.26 -2.27 -27.68
N GLY A 507 -21.38 -2.96 -27.93
CA GLY A 507 -21.47 -4.43 -27.90
C GLY A 507 -22.35 -4.98 -26.78
N THR A 508 -22.21 -6.28 -26.45
CA THR A 508 -23.06 -6.96 -25.47
C THR A 508 -22.75 -6.54 -24.02
N PRO A 509 -23.68 -6.69 -23.05
CA PRO A 509 -23.43 -6.38 -21.65
C PRO A 509 -22.24 -7.14 -21.07
N VAL A 510 -22.08 -8.44 -21.40
CA VAL A 510 -20.95 -9.27 -20.97
C VAL A 510 -19.62 -8.77 -21.51
N ALA A 511 -19.55 -8.43 -22.81
CA ALA A 511 -18.32 -7.94 -23.43
C ALA A 511 -17.89 -6.57 -22.86
N GLN A 512 -18.85 -5.68 -22.60
CA GLN A 512 -18.60 -4.40 -21.95
C GLN A 512 -18.14 -4.62 -20.50
N TYR A 513 -18.83 -5.43 -19.71
CA TYR A 513 -18.44 -5.72 -18.31
C TYR A 513 -17.03 -6.30 -18.19
N ILE A 514 -16.65 -7.24 -19.06
CA ILE A 514 -15.27 -7.78 -19.10
C ILE A 514 -14.26 -6.70 -19.48
N THR A 515 -14.62 -5.81 -20.40
CA THR A 515 -13.78 -4.64 -20.76
C THR A 515 -13.60 -3.70 -19.56
N GLU A 516 -14.66 -3.44 -18.77
CA GLU A 516 -14.59 -2.62 -17.57
C GLU A 516 -13.74 -3.28 -16.46
N ALA A 517 -13.92 -4.59 -16.25
CA ALA A 517 -13.16 -5.40 -15.30
C ALA A 517 -11.65 -5.48 -15.64
N ASN A 518 -11.30 -5.40 -16.92
CA ASN A 518 -9.93 -5.39 -17.42
C ASN A 518 -9.28 -3.99 -17.48
N ARG A 519 -9.96 -2.90 -17.10
CA ARG A 519 -9.39 -1.54 -17.19
C ARG A 519 -8.07 -1.45 -16.45
N GLY A 520 -6.98 -1.31 -17.22
CA GLY A 520 -5.61 -1.23 -16.70
C GLY A 520 -5.02 -2.54 -16.16
N GLN A 521 -5.73 -3.67 -16.25
CA GLN A 521 -5.23 -4.93 -15.74
C GLN A 521 -4.16 -5.51 -16.68
N PRO A 522 -2.92 -5.77 -16.22
CA PRO A 522 -1.86 -6.33 -17.04
C PRO A 522 -2.23 -7.75 -17.49
N ALA A 523 -1.77 -8.15 -18.68
CA ALA A 523 -1.95 -9.50 -19.22
C ALA A 523 -3.39 -10.09 -19.12
N GLY A 524 -4.43 -9.25 -19.06
CA GLY A 524 -5.81 -9.68 -18.85
C GLY A 524 -6.03 -10.39 -17.51
N ARG A 525 -5.36 -9.96 -16.43
CA ARG A 525 -5.43 -10.56 -15.09
C ARG A 525 -6.16 -9.66 -14.10
N LEU A 526 -7.42 -9.97 -13.77
CA LEU A 526 -8.10 -9.36 -12.62
C LEU A 526 -7.69 -10.09 -11.34
N LEU A 527 -6.92 -9.43 -10.48
CA LEU A 527 -6.37 -10.00 -9.25
C LEU A 527 -7.12 -9.44 -8.03
N VAL A 528 -7.73 -10.33 -7.25
CA VAL A 528 -8.58 -9.99 -6.10
C VAL A 528 -8.07 -10.72 -4.87
N SER A 529 -7.67 -9.96 -3.86
CA SER A 529 -7.44 -10.49 -2.52
C SER A 529 -8.79 -10.68 -1.81
N VAL A 530 -8.90 -11.79 -1.10
CA VAL A 530 -10.01 -12.11 -0.20
C VAL A 530 -9.55 -12.29 1.24
N VAL A 531 -8.30 -11.89 1.54
CA VAL A 531 -7.79 -11.77 2.90
C VAL A 531 -8.77 -10.91 3.70
N PRO A 532 -9.48 -11.45 4.70
CA PRO A 532 -10.32 -10.61 5.53
C PRO A 532 -9.41 -9.59 6.22
N PRO A 533 -9.83 -8.32 6.36
CA PRO A 533 -9.09 -7.36 7.16
C PRO A 533 -8.85 -7.97 8.54
N VAL A 534 -7.62 -7.83 9.06
CA VAL A 534 -7.25 -8.36 10.38
C VAL A 534 -8.34 -7.94 11.36
N ALA A 535 -8.95 -8.92 12.04
CA ALA A 535 -10.15 -8.73 12.85
C ALA A 535 -9.83 -7.98 14.15
N VAL A 536 -9.49 -6.70 14.00
CA VAL A 536 -9.22 -5.74 15.06
C VAL A 536 -10.58 -5.25 15.57
N PRO A 537 -11.00 -5.61 16.80
CA PRO A 537 -12.23 -5.08 17.36
C PRO A 537 -12.10 -3.57 17.57
N VAL A 538 -13.17 -2.80 17.39
CA VAL A 538 -13.16 -1.32 17.56
C VAL A 538 -12.70 -0.89 18.97
N SER A 539 -12.83 -1.77 19.95
CA SER A 539 -12.29 -1.56 21.30
C SER A 539 -10.77 -1.38 21.33
N ASP A 540 -10.00 -1.92 20.38
CA ASP A 540 -8.55 -1.73 20.31
C ASP A 540 -8.17 -0.31 19.82
N PRO A 541 -8.70 0.22 18.69
CA PRO A 541 -8.61 1.64 18.36
C PRO A 541 -9.05 2.58 19.50
N ILE A 542 -10.11 2.23 20.24
CA ILE A 542 -10.53 3.03 21.40
C ILE A 542 -9.49 2.97 22.53
N ARG A 543 -8.95 1.80 22.88
CA ARG A 543 -7.87 1.69 23.88
C ARG A 543 -6.65 2.51 23.44
N LEU A 544 -6.24 2.42 22.18
CA LEU A 544 -5.11 3.20 21.65
C LEU A 544 -5.36 4.71 21.74
N ALA A 545 -6.51 5.19 21.29
CA ALA A 545 -6.87 6.62 21.37
C ALA A 545 -6.92 7.10 22.82
N LEU A 546 -7.58 6.36 23.73
CA LEU A 546 -7.62 6.67 25.15
C LEU A 546 -6.23 6.68 25.78
N GLY A 547 -5.39 5.69 25.49
CA GLY A 547 -4.03 5.58 26.02
C GLY A 547 -3.09 6.69 25.56
N LEU A 548 -3.29 7.18 24.33
CA LEU A 548 -2.58 8.32 23.74
C LEU A 548 -3.16 9.69 24.14
N HIS A 549 -4.25 9.72 24.93
CA HIS A 549 -5.01 10.91 25.31
C HIS A 549 -5.62 11.68 24.11
N LEU A 550 -6.11 10.95 23.11
CA LEU A 550 -6.73 11.47 21.89
C LEU A 550 -8.22 11.10 21.81
N THR A 551 -8.98 11.80 20.97
CA THR A 551 -10.38 11.47 20.68
C THR A 551 -10.44 10.58 19.44
N LEU A 552 -11.16 9.45 19.54
CA LEU A 552 -11.51 8.64 18.37
C LEU A 552 -12.79 9.17 17.71
N LEU A 553 -12.75 9.39 16.41
CA LEU A 553 -13.91 9.69 15.58
C LEU A 553 -14.31 8.42 14.80
N LEU A 554 -15.59 8.07 14.88
CA LEU A 554 -16.18 6.92 14.19
C LEU A 554 -17.30 7.43 13.29
N THR A 555 -17.16 7.26 11.98
CA THR A 555 -18.16 7.68 10.99
C THR A 555 -18.77 6.45 10.32
N LEU A 556 -20.10 6.39 10.27
CA LEU A 556 -20.87 5.34 9.60
C LEU A 556 -21.95 5.96 8.71
N GLU A 557 -21.94 5.63 7.42
CA GLU A 557 -23.08 5.81 6.51
C GLU A 557 -23.81 4.47 6.29
N ASP A 558 -25.12 4.42 6.54
CA ASP A 558 -25.97 3.24 6.26
C ASP A 558 -26.73 3.43 4.95
N HIS A 559 -26.30 2.70 3.92
CA HIS A 559 -26.84 2.70 2.57
C HIS A 559 -27.70 1.46 2.25
N ARG A 560 -28.05 0.63 3.25
CA ARG A 560 -28.82 -0.62 3.02
C ARG A 560 -30.23 -0.39 2.45
N LEU A 561 -30.81 0.79 2.67
CA LEU A 561 -32.09 1.17 2.04
C LEU A 561 -32.01 1.31 0.51
N ASN A 562 -30.79 1.40 -0.06
CA ASN A 562 -30.55 1.52 -1.49
C ASN A 562 -30.46 0.16 -2.21
N GLU A 563 -30.33 -0.96 -1.48
CA GLU A 563 -30.15 -2.32 -2.04
C GLU A 563 -31.10 -2.69 -3.21
N PRO A 564 -32.38 -2.26 -3.24
CA PRO A 564 -33.27 -2.56 -4.37
C PRO A 564 -32.92 -1.91 -5.71
N ASP A 565 -32.05 -0.89 -5.75
CA ASP A 565 -31.70 -0.14 -6.96
C ASP A 565 -30.19 -0.15 -7.18
N ALA A 566 -29.76 -0.90 -8.21
CA ALA A 566 -28.36 -1.13 -8.53
C ALA A 566 -27.56 0.12 -8.96
N ARG A 567 -28.22 1.28 -9.12
CA ARG A 567 -27.56 2.56 -9.48
C ARG A 567 -26.92 3.27 -8.29
N TRP A 568 -27.29 2.91 -7.07
CA TRP A 568 -26.86 3.56 -5.84
C TRP A 568 -25.86 2.68 -5.07
N ILE A 569 -25.05 3.30 -4.20
CA ILE A 569 -24.17 2.59 -3.28
C ILE A 569 -25.02 1.78 -2.29
N HIS A 570 -24.63 0.54 -2.02
CA HIS A 570 -25.28 -0.40 -1.10
C HIS A 570 -24.41 -0.68 0.15
N GLY A 571 -25.03 -1.15 1.23
CA GLY A 571 -24.33 -1.65 2.42
C GLY A 571 -24.00 -0.57 3.45
N GLU A 572 -22.85 -0.71 4.12
CA GLU A 572 -22.34 0.23 5.13
C GLU A 572 -21.03 0.86 4.64
N GLY A 573 -20.82 2.15 4.90
CA GLY A 573 -19.54 2.83 4.76
C GLY A 573 -19.00 3.22 6.13
N TRP A 574 -17.81 2.75 6.49
CA TRP A 574 -17.12 3.01 7.77
C TRP A 574 -15.86 3.87 7.58
N ASN A 575 -15.52 4.64 8.61
CA ASN A 575 -14.24 5.33 8.76
C ASN A 575 -13.89 5.48 10.25
N ILE A 576 -12.60 5.38 10.58
CA ILE A 576 -12.06 5.49 11.95
C ILE A 576 -10.84 6.41 11.93
N GLU A 577 -10.88 7.47 12.74
CA GLU A 577 -9.82 8.48 12.80
C GLU A 577 -9.52 8.87 14.25
N ILE A 578 -8.35 9.48 14.50
CA ILE A 578 -8.07 10.22 15.74
C ILE A 578 -7.97 11.72 15.47
N ILE A 579 -8.50 12.50 16.39
CA ILE A 579 -8.37 13.96 16.43
C ILE A 579 -7.84 14.40 17.81
N PRO A 580 -7.18 15.58 17.90
CA PRO A 580 -6.87 16.20 19.19
C PRO A 580 -8.15 16.35 20.02
N ALA A 581 -8.07 16.08 21.33
CA ALA A 581 -9.25 16.04 22.21
C ALA A 581 -10.04 17.36 22.29
N GLU A 582 -9.40 18.49 21.96
CA GLU A 582 -9.96 19.84 21.96
C GLU A 582 -10.46 20.31 20.58
N ARG A 583 -10.25 19.52 19.50
CA ARG A 583 -10.64 19.91 18.14
C ARG A 583 -12.15 19.71 17.95
N PRO A 584 -12.89 20.67 17.38
CA PRO A 584 -14.25 20.45 16.89
C PRO A 584 -14.31 19.29 15.90
N VAL A 585 -15.42 18.56 15.89
CA VAL A 585 -15.69 17.55 14.86
C VAL A 585 -16.20 18.26 13.61
N GLU A 586 -15.51 18.04 12.50
CA GLU A 586 -15.86 18.47 11.15
C GLU A 586 -15.50 17.31 10.22
N SER A 587 -16.47 16.56 9.69
CA SER A 587 -16.22 15.38 8.84
C SER A 587 -16.50 15.68 7.36
N ASP A 588 -15.55 16.32 6.68
CA ASP A 588 -15.55 16.46 5.20
C ASP A 588 -15.28 15.14 4.45
N LEU A 589 -14.94 14.06 5.18
CA LEU A 589 -14.55 12.78 4.62
C LEU A 589 -15.72 11.78 4.62
N HIS A 590 -16.17 11.40 3.42
CA HIS A 590 -17.12 10.30 3.24
C HIS A 590 -16.46 8.96 3.61
N PRO A 591 -17.13 8.10 4.39
CA PRO A 591 -16.58 6.81 4.78
C PRO A 591 -16.61 5.81 3.62
N TYR A 592 -15.45 5.31 3.24
CA TYR A 592 -15.25 4.50 2.02
C TYR A 592 -14.80 3.06 2.31
N ARG A 593 -14.72 2.66 3.59
CA ARG A 593 -14.41 1.27 3.98
C ARG A 593 -15.73 0.47 4.12
N PRO A 594 -15.88 -0.68 3.44
CA PRO A 594 -17.15 -1.42 3.41
C PRO A 594 -17.45 -2.23 4.68
N THR A 595 -16.48 -2.35 5.59
CA THR A 595 -16.62 -3.04 6.88
C THR A 595 -15.91 -2.27 7.99
N VAL A 596 -16.38 -2.43 9.23
CA VAL A 596 -15.77 -1.81 10.40
C VAL A 596 -14.38 -2.38 10.69
N GLU A 597 -14.17 -3.68 10.40
CA GLU A 597 -12.86 -4.32 10.57
C GLU A 597 -11.84 -3.75 9.56
N ALA A 598 -12.24 -3.48 8.31
CA ALA A 598 -11.38 -2.80 7.33
C ALA A 598 -11.03 -1.37 7.77
N ALA A 599 -11.98 -0.65 8.37
CA ALA A 599 -11.73 0.69 8.89
C ALA A 599 -10.79 0.67 10.12
N ALA A 600 -10.90 -0.33 11.00
CA ALA A 600 -10.00 -0.51 12.14
C ALA A 600 -8.58 -0.93 11.72
N ALA A 601 -8.45 -1.83 10.73
CA ALA A 601 -7.15 -2.21 10.18
C ALA A 601 -6.44 -1.02 9.53
N TYR A 602 -7.14 -0.28 8.66
CA TYR A 602 -6.61 0.94 8.03
C TYR A 602 -6.23 2.01 9.06
N PHE A 603 -7.03 2.17 10.13
CA PHE A 603 -6.68 3.08 11.22
C PHE A 603 -5.35 2.73 11.89
N LEU A 604 -5.06 1.44 12.14
CA LEU A 604 -3.78 1.03 12.74
C LEU A 604 -2.58 1.27 11.81
N GLU A 605 -2.75 1.01 10.51
CA GLU A 605 -1.72 1.23 9.49
C GLU A 605 -1.34 2.72 9.37
N TYR A 606 -2.33 3.62 9.42
CA TYR A 606 -2.14 5.07 9.28
C TYR A 606 -2.08 5.83 10.61
N LEU A 607 -2.04 5.14 11.75
CA LEU A 607 -2.10 5.78 13.08
C LEU A 607 -0.97 6.80 13.30
N GLU A 608 0.25 6.52 12.85
CA GLU A 608 1.36 7.47 13.00
C GLU A 608 1.14 8.77 12.20
N ASN A 609 0.53 8.69 11.01
CA ASN A 609 0.15 9.87 10.24
C ASN A 609 -0.95 10.68 10.96
N ALA A 610 -1.88 10.00 11.63
CA ALA A 610 -2.95 10.64 12.37
C ALA A 610 -2.45 11.26 13.70
N VAL A 611 -1.50 10.61 14.40
CA VAL A 611 -0.76 11.18 15.55
C VAL A 611 0.07 12.38 15.12
N TYR A 612 0.71 12.32 13.95
CA TYR A 612 1.45 13.44 13.36
C TYR A 612 0.56 14.65 13.02
N ALA A 613 -0.70 14.42 12.64
CA ALA A 613 -1.70 15.47 12.47
C ALA A 613 -2.16 16.09 13.81
N ALA A 614 -2.06 15.35 14.92
CA ALA A 614 -2.36 15.85 16.26
C ALA A 614 -1.23 16.71 16.89
N VAL A 615 -0.05 16.77 16.28
CA VAL A 615 1.07 17.63 16.73
C VAL A 615 0.69 19.12 16.57
N PRO A 616 0.73 19.94 17.64
CA PRO A 616 0.38 21.36 17.57
C PRO A 616 1.20 22.15 16.55
N ALA A 617 0.55 23.05 15.80
CA ALA A 617 1.19 23.80 14.72
C ALA A 617 2.11 24.94 15.19
N ASP A 618 1.84 25.60 16.33
CA ASP A 618 2.78 26.60 16.89
C ASP A 618 3.95 25.87 17.56
N PRO A 619 5.21 26.04 17.11
CA PRO A 619 6.37 25.40 17.71
C PRO A 619 6.55 25.69 19.20
N ARG A 620 5.95 26.77 19.75
CA ARG A 620 5.97 27.13 21.18
C ARG A 620 5.05 26.31 22.08
N GLN A 621 4.03 25.64 21.53
CA GLN A 621 3.17 24.75 22.31
C GLN A 621 3.83 23.38 22.41
N GLY A 622 3.91 22.79 23.62
CA GLY A 622 4.49 21.45 23.79
C GLY A 622 3.70 20.36 23.04
N ILE A 623 4.39 19.31 22.60
CA ILE A 623 3.74 18.04 22.23
C ILE A 623 3.26 17.38 23.53
N PRO A 624 2.03 16.84 23.58
CA PRO A 624 1.59 15.97 24.67
C PRO A 624 2.56 14.79 24.87
N VAL A 625 2.82 14.44 26.12
CA VAL A 625 3.68 13.30 26.49
C VAL A 625 2.77 12.31 27.24
N PRO A 626 1.93 11.51 26.55
CA PRO A 626 0.93 10.70 27.20
C PRO A 626 1.57 9.60 28.06
N GLN A 627 0.98 9.38 29.23
CA GLN A 627 1.39 8.37 30.20
C GLN A 627 0.14 7.64 30.69
N THR A 628 -0.05 6.41 30.23
CA THR A 628 -1.14 5.55 30.68
C THR A 628 -0.51 4.35 31.39
N PRO A 629 -0.22 4.47 32.71
CA PRO A 629 0.59 3.50 33.43
C PRO A 629 -0.09 2.16 33.69
N GLN A 630 -1.42 2.16 33.73
CA GLN A 630 -2.25 0.99 34.01
C GLN A 630 -2.92 0.49 32.72
N PRO A 631 -3.15 -0.82 32.57
CA PRO A 631 -3.96 -1.35 31.48
C PRO A 631 -5.32 -0.68 31.41
N ILE A 632 -5.75 -0.35 30.20
CA ILE A 632 -7.08 0.21 29.97
C ILE A 632 -8.09 -0.94 30.10
N PRO A 633 -9.13 -0.81 30.94
CA PRO A 633 -10.14 -1.85 31.08
C PRO A 633 -10.76 -2.23 29.73
N PRO A 634 -11.23 -3.49 29.54
CA PRO A 634 -11.94 -3.89 28.35
C PRO A 634 -13.10 -2.94 28.04
N VAL A 635 -13.03 -2.28 26.88
CA VAL A 635 -14.08 -1.40 26.38
C VAL A 635 -15.16 -2.27 25.75
N GLU A 636 -16.42 -2.03 26.13
CA GLU A 636 -17.59 -2.67 25.51
C GLU A 636 -17.66 -2.31 24.01
N ASP A 637 -18.02 -3.28 23.16
CA ASP A 637 -18.09 -3.07 21.72
C ASP A 637 -19.16 -2.01 21.37
N PRO A 638 -18.78 -0.84 20.80
CA PRO A 638 -19.74 0.21 20.46
C PRO A 638 -20.49 -0.07 19.15
N VAL A 639 -20.04 -1.02 18.33
CA VAL A 639 -20.55 -1.24 16.97
C VAL A 639 -22.06 -1.50 16.92
N PRO A 640 -22.68 -2.30 17.82
CA PRO A 640 -24.13 -2.49 17.84
C PRO A 640 -24.92 -1.18 18.09
N LEU A 641 -24.40 -0.31 18.97
CA LEU A 641 -25.02 0.98 19.27
C LEU A 641 -24.89 1.94 18.09
N ILE A 642 -23.70 2.02 17.47
CA ILE A 642 -23.43 2.88 16.31
C ILE A 642 -24.30 2.45 15.12
N ARG A 643 -24.39 1.15 14.82
CA ARG A 643 -25.29 0.61 13.78
C ARG A 643 -26.76 0.92 14.06
N SER A 644 -27.19 0.84 15.33
CA SER A 644 -28.55 1.23 15.71
C SER A 644 -28.81 2.71 15.42
N LEU A 645 -27.91 3.60 15.82
CA LEU A 645 -28.02 5.04 15.56
C LEU A 645 -28.05 5.35 14.06
N ALA A 646 -27.10 4.83 13.28
CA ALA A 646 -27.05 5.04 11.84
C ALA A 646 -28.33 4.53 11.14
N HIS A 647 -28.88 3.38 11.56
CA HIS A 647 -30.12 2.86 11.00
C HIS A 647 -31.33 3.77 11.28
N HIS A 648 -31.44 4.35 12.48
CA HIS A 648 -32.48 5.34 12.80
C HIS A 648 -32.35 6.65 12.01
N HIS A 649 -31.13 6.94 11.52
CA HIS A 649 -30.80 8.14 10.75
C HIS A 649 -30.53 7.86 9.26
N ALA A 650 -30.82 6.66 8.76
CA ALA A 650 -30.49 6.24 7.39
C ALA A 650 -30.98 7.26 6.33
N GLY A 651 -30.10 7.60 5.38
CA GLY A 651 -30.31 8.68 4.41
C GLY A 651 -30.15 10.11 4.97
N LYS A 652 -29.57 10.28 6.17
CA LYS A 652 -29.11 11.55 6.74
C LYS A 652 -27.72 11.34 7.35
N SER A 653 -26.77 12.20 7.01
CA SER A 653 -25.46 12.24 7.68
C SER A 653 -25.64 12.69 9.14
N GLY A 654 -24.96 12.01 10.06
CA GLY A 654 -24.98 12.29 11.49
C GLY A 654 -23.64 11.94 12.13
N GLU A 655 -23.06 12.90 12.84
CA GLU A 655 -21.73 12.76 13.47
C GLU A 655 -21.88 12.43 14.96
N HIS A 656 -21.04 11.52 15.47
CA HIS A 656 -21.07 11.07 16.87
C HIS A 656 -19.66 11.07 17.50
N PRO A 657 -19.21 12.18 18.12
CA PRO A 657 -17.99 12.18 18.92
C PRO A 657 -18.13 11.30 20.17
N LEU A 658 -17.09 10.53 20.47
CA LEU A 658 -16.90 9.85 21.75
C LEU A 658 -15.86 10.62 22.59
N PRO A 659 -16.28 11.57 23.45
CA PRO A 659 -15.35 12.34 24.27
C PRO A 659 -14.74 11.48 25.41
N PRO A 660 -13.49 11.73 25.82
CA PRO A 660 -12.72 10.88 26.76
C PRO A 660 -13.29 10.80 28.20
N HIS A 661 -14.37 11.52 28.52
CA HIS A 661 -14.91 11.64 29.89
C HIS A 661 -16.28 10.99 30.11
N ARG A 662 -16.87 10.30 29.12
CA ARG A 662 -18.22 9.72 29.25
C ARG A 662 -18.31 8.27 29.73
N LEU A 663 -17.20 7.58 29.99
CA LEU A 663 -17.18 6.24 30.58
C LEU A 663 -16.83 6.30 32.08
N SER A 664 -17.77 6.80 32.89
CA SER A 664 -17.73 6.58 34.35
C SER A 664 -18.41 5.24 34.68
N PRO A 665 -17.77 4.32 35.43
CA PRO A 665 -18.36 3.04 35.77
C PRO A 665 -19.52 3.22 36.76
N VAL A 666 -20.73 2.87 36.35
CA VAL A 666 -21.88 2.79 37.26
C VAL A 666 -21.76 1.52 38.09
N GLY A 667 -21.18 1.64 39.28
CA GLY A 667 -21.14 0.56 40.27
C GLY A 667 -22.55 0.11 40.69
N PRO A 668 -22.73 -1.18 41.05
CA PRO A 668 -24.04 -1.75 41.29
C PRO A 668 -24.67 -1.18 42.57
N ARG A 669 -25.74 -0.39 42.43
CA ARG A 669 -26.60 -0.04 43.57
C ARG A 669 -27.52 -1.21 43.91
N THR A 670 -27.29 -1.79 45.07
CA THR A 670 -28.15 -2.79 45.71
C THR A 670 -29.60 -2.29 45.79
N GLY A 671 -30.54 -3.13 45.39
CA GLY A 671 -31.92 -2.71 45.16
C GLY A 671 -32.78 -2.56 46.41
N ARG A 672 -33.94 -1.92 46.23
CA ARG A 672 -35.17 -2.22 46.98
C ARG A 672 -36.38 -2.02 46.08
N SER A 673 -37.30 -2.97 46.13
CA SER A 673 -38.57 -3.00 45.42
C SER A 673 -39.60 -2.06 46.06
N ALA A 674 -40.33 -1.30 45.24
CA ALA A 674 -41.66 -0.78 45.57
C ALA A 674 -42.49 -0.57 44.29
N THR A 675 -43.78 -0.91 44.36
CA THR A 675 -44.75 -0.98 43.25
C THR A 675 -45.42 0.38 42.95
N PRO A 676 -46.18 0.52 41.83
CA PRO A 676 -46.48 1.82 41.23
C PRO A 676 -47.73 2.50 41.78
N GLY A 677 -47.80 3.84 41.66
CA GLY A 677 -49.07 4.58 41.80
C GLY A 677 -48.96 6.11 41.76
N GLN A 678 -49.88 6.71 41.01
CA GLN A 678 -50.48 8.05 41.22
C GLN A 678 -49.62 9.31 40.98
N CYS A 679 -49.91 9.99 39.87
CA CYS A 679 -49.84 11.46 39.81
C CYS A 679 -50.93 12.08 40.70
N PRO A 680 -50.70 13.30 41.22
CA PRO A 680 -51.57 14.39 40.80
C PRO A 680 -50.88 15.77 40.60
N HIS A 681 -51.38 16.52 39.60
CA HIS A 681 -51.70 17.97 39.59
C HIS A 681 -51.02 18.92 40.63
N ARG A 682 -50.55 20.14 40.32
CA ARG A 682 -51.12 21.23 39.47
C ARG A 682 -50.29 22.54 39.57
N HIS A 683 -50.27 23.36 38.50
CA HIS A 683 -50.06 24.83 38.43
C HIS A 683 -48.74 25.47 38.96
N HIS A 684 -48.24 26.66 38.54
CA HIS A 684 -48.69 27.75 37.65
C HIS A 684 -47.52 28.18 36.70
N ARG A 685 -47.71 28.27 35.36
CA ARG A 685 -47.97 29.49 34.53
C ARG A 685 -46.95 30.66 34.60
N ALA A 686 -46.15 30.83 33.53
CA ALA A 686 -46.05 32.00 32.62
C ALA A 686 -44.85 31.80 31.66
N GLY A 687 -44.82 32.20 30.39
CA GLY A 687 -45.85 32.74 29.48
C GLY A 687 -45.21 33.26 28.17
N CYS A 688 -45.87 33.07 27.02
CA CYS A 688 -45.56 33.67 25.69
C CYS A 688 -44.19 33.30 25.02
N THR A 689 -44.04 33.24 23.70
CA THR A 689 -45.00 33.44 22.58
C THR A 689 -44.64 32.54 21.39
N ARG A 690 -45.64 32.17 20.57
CA ARG A 690 -45.42 31.49 19.28
C ARG A 690 -45.06 32.50 18.19
N THR A 691 -44.27 32.06 17.22
CA THR A 691 -44.50 32.45 15.82
C THR A 691 -44.44 31.19 14.94
N ARG A 692 -45.57 30.85 14.32
CA ARG A 692 -45.60 29.89 13.20
C ARG A 692 -45.26 30.69 11.93
N GLN A 693 -44.38 30.16 11.08
CA GLN A 693 -44.51 30.36 9.64
C GLN A 693 -44.63 29.00 8.96
N ALA A 694 -45.37 28.98 7.85
CA ALA A 694 -45.95 27.77 7.29
C ALA A 694 -45.05 27.15 6.22
N LEU A 695 -45.29 25.85 6.03
CA LEU A 695 -44.73 25.04 4.95
C LEU A 695 -45.00 25.67 3.57
N THR A 696 -43.95 25.82 2.78
CA THR A 696 -44.01 25.82 1.31
C THR A 696 -43.17 24.66 0.81
N ALA A 697 -43.73 23.87 -0.11
CA ALA A 697 -43.05 22.74 -0.70
C ALA A 697 -42.09 23.20 -1.82
N CYS A 698 -40.91 22.58 -1.88
CA CYS A 698 -40.11 22.51 -3.10
C CYS A 698 -39.80 21.03 -3.38
N PRO A 699 -40.07 20.52 -4.60
CA PRO A 699 -39.46 19.30 -5.11
C PRO A 699 -38.01 19.56 -5.54
N ASP A 700 -37.42 18.61 -6.26
CA ASP A 700 -36.09 18.66 -6.89
C ASP A 700 -34.89 18.43 -5.94
N ARG A 701 -34.71 17.16 -5.55
CA ARG A 701 -33.38 16.62 -5.23
C ARG A 701 -32.78 15.99 -6.49
N LEU A 702 -31.72 16.60 -7.01
CA LEU A 702 -30.89 16.02 -8.07
C LEU A 702 -30.14 14.77 -7.54
N PRO A 703 -29.93 13.72 -8.37
CA PRO A 703 -29.11 12.58 -8.00
C PRO A 703 -27.62 12.95 -7.99
N TRP A 704 -26.89 12.51 -6.97
CA TRP A 704 -25.43 12.70 -6.89
C TRP A 704 -24.73 11.66 -7.79
N HIS A 705 -23.78 12.11 -8.60
CA HIS A 705 -23.07 11.26 -9.55
C HIS A 705 -21.77 10.70 -8.96
N ASN A 706 -21.51 9.41 -9.20
CA ASN A 706 -20.17 8.84 -9.10
C ASN A 706 -19.23 9.58 -10.07
N ARG A 707 -18.33 10.40 -9.54
CA ARG A 707 -17.12 10.87 -10.24
C ARG A 707 -15.94 9.99 -9.82
N PRO A 708 -14.98 9.71 -10.71
CA PRO A 708 -13.69 9.16 -10.28
C PRO A 708 -13.02 10.18 -9.34
N ILE A 709 -12.64 9.73 -8.14
CA ILE A 709 -11.92 10.56 -7.17
C ILE A 709 -10.44 10.56 -7.57
N GLY A 710 -10.02 11.66 -8.19
CA GLY A 710 -8.64 11.82 -8.63
C GLY A 710 -8.37 13.22 -9.15
N GLU A 711 -8.19 14.18 -8.25
CA GLU A 711 -7.15 15.23 -8.33
C GLU A 711 -7.25 16.20 -7.13
N ARG A 712 -6.10 16.67 -6.65
CA ARG A 712 -6.02 17.67 -5.57
C ARG A 712 -6.23 19.06 -6.15
N THR A 713 -7.15 19.83 -5.59
CA THR A 713 -7.42 21.21 -5.99
C THR A 713 -6.26 22.15 -5.63
N ASN A 714 -5.45 22.51 -6.63
CA ASN A 714 -4.52 23.64 -6.50
C ASN A 714 -5.31 24.95 -6.47
N HIS A 715 -5.39 25.60 -5.29
CA HIS A 715 -6.00 26.91 -5.15
C HIS A 715 -5.20 28.00 -5.90
N ARG A 716 -5.64 28.35 -7.10
CA ARG A 716 -5.14 29.53 -7.83
C ARG A 716 -6.01 30.75 -7.49
N MET A 717 -5.46 31.71 -6.75
CA MET A 717 -6.12 33.00 -6.51
C MET A 717 -6.22 33.78 -7.83
N GLY A 718 -7.44 34.18 -8.21
CA GLY A 718 -7.69 35.07 -9.35
C GLY A 718 -7.93 36.50 -8.90
N SER A 719 -7.08 37.44 -9.33
CA SER A 719 -7.39 38.88 -9.26
C SER A 719 -8.15 39.31 -10.52
N THR A 720 -9.23 40.06 -10.35
CA THR A 720 -10.08 40.55 -11.43
C THR A 720 -9.50 41.79 -12.14
N THR A 721 -9.26 41.68 -13.45
CA THR A 721 -9.32 42.84 -14.37
C THR A 721 -9.82 42.38 -15.74
N SER A 722 -10.58 43.23 -16.43
CA SER A 722 -11.40 42.88 -17.60
C SER A 722 -10.90 43.47 -18.94
N CYS A 723 -11.36 42.85 -20.04
CA CYS A 723 -11.43 43.37 -21.42
C CYS A 723 -10.12 43.47 -22.25
N PRO A 724 -10.20 43.52 -23.61
CA PRO A 724 -11.26 43.01 -24.51
C PRO A 724 -10.72 42.10 -25.65
N ARG A 725 -11.65 41.55 -26.46
CA ARG A 725 -11.37 40.73 -27.65
C ARG A 725 -10.60 41.49 -28.74
N SER A 726 -9.66 40.82 -29.41
CA SER A 726 -9.17 41.20 -30.74
C SER A 726 -9.25 40.00 -31.71
N THR A 727 -9.32 40.27 -33.01
CA THR A 727 -9.69 39.29 -34.04
C THR A 727 -8.58 39.04 -35.08
N GLY A 728 -8.24 37.76 -35.28
CA GLY A 728 -7.51 37.25 -36.46
C GLY A 728 -5.98 37.29 -36.40
N PRO A 729 -5.27 36.70 -37.40
CA PRO A 729 -5.79 36.00 -38.58
C PRO A 729 -5.45 34.49 -38.61
N ALA A 730 -5.96 33.79 -39.64
CA ALA A 730 -5.68 32.37 -39.87
C ALA A 730 -4.22 32.11 -40.30
N THR A 731 -3.62 31.03 -39.77
CA THR A 731 -2.29 30.55 -40.17
C THR A 731 -2.40 29.25 -40.96
N GLN A 732 -1.62 29.15 -42.03
CA GLN A 732 -1.76 28.17 -43.11
C GLN A 732 -1.35 26.74 -42.72
N ALA A 733 -1.97 25.76 -43.38
CA ALA A 733 -1.61 24.35 -43.27
C ALA A 733 -0.17 24.09 -43.76
N ARG A 734 0.60 23.31 -42.99
CA ARG A 734 1.90 22.78 -43.43
C ARG A 734 1.75 21.42 -44.13
N PRO A 735 2.65 21.04 -45.06
CA PRO A 735 2.48 19.85 -45.90
C PRO A 735 2.70 18.55 -45.14
N ALA A 736 2.02 17.48 -45.56
CA ALA A 736 2.16 16.14 -44.99
C ALA A 736 3.58 15.56 -45.22
N THR A 737 4.20 15.07 -44.15
CA THR A 737 5.48 14.37 -44.20
C THR A 737 5.28 12.95 -44.76
N LYS A 738 6.14 12.54 -45.71
CA LYS A 738 6.02 11.26 -46.45
C LYS A 738 6.10 10.04 -45.54
N ALA A 739 5.25 9.04 -45.81
CA ALA A 739 5.27 7.75 -45.14
C ALA A 739 6.60 6.98 -45.32
N ARG A 740 7.05 6.28 -44.27
CA ARG A 740 8.17 5.32 -44.36
C ARG A 740 7.74 4.03 -45.08
N PRO A 741 8.60 3.40 -45.91
CA PRO A 741 8.29 2.12 -46.53
C PRO A 741 8.22 0.97 -45.52
N ALA A 742 7.36 -0.02 -45.76
CA ALA A 742 7.26 -1.23 -44.95
C ALA A 742 8.54 -2.08 -45.02
N THR A 743 8.99 -2.58 -43.87
CA THR A 743 10.18 -3.44 -43.76
C THR A 743 9.89 -4.83 -44.31
N LYS A 744 10.76 -5.33 -45.20
CA LYS A 744 10.61 -6.65 -45.85
C LYS A 744 10.76 -7.80 -44.83
N ALA A 745 9.98 -8.86 -45.03
CA ALA A 745 10.07 -10.10 -44.26
C ALA A 745 11.46 -10.76 -44.37
N ARG A 746 11.94 -11.34 -43.26
CA ARG A 746 13.19 -12.11 -43.22
C ARG A 746 12.99 -13.53 -43.78
N PRO A 747 13.99 -14.11 -44.50
CA PRO A 747 13.90 -15.50 -44.97
C PRO A 747 14.07 -16.53 -43.84
N ALA A 748 13.44 -17.70 -44.00
CA ALA A 748 13.59 -18.83 -43.09
C ALA A 748 15.04 -19.36 -43.06
N SER A 749 15.57 -19.63 -41.86
CA SER A 749 16.90 -20.17 -41.64
C SER A 749 16.95 -21.69 -41.92
N LYS A 750 17.96 -22.10 -42.69
CA LYS A 750 18.19 -23.50 -43.08
C LYS A 750 18.63 -24.36 -41.88
N ALA A 751 18.22 -25.64 -41.89
CA ALA A 751 18.63 -26.64 -40.90
C ALA A 751 20.16 -26.85 -40.88
N ARG A 752 20.71 -27.10 -39.68
CA ARG A 752 22.12 -27.52 -39.49
C ARG A 752 22.25 -29.06 -39.47
N PRO A 753 23.41 -29.63 -39.87
CA PRO A 753 23.60 -31.08 -39.92
C PRO A 753 23.88 -31.69 -38.54
N ALA A 754 23.42 -32.91 -38.31
CA ALA A 754 23.79 -33.73 -37.16
C ALA A 754 25.24 -34.25 -37.30
N THR A 755 26.02 -34.31 -36.20
CA THR A 755 27.33 -34.97 -36.23
C THR A 755 27.69 -35.71 -34.93
N LYS A 756 27.73 -37.04 -35.05
CA LYS A 756 28.56 -38.06 -34.34
C LYS A 756 28.54 -38.16 -32.79
N ALA A 757 28.48 -39.42 -32.34
CA ALA A 757 28.53 -39.83 -30.94
C ALA A 757 29.88 -40.46 -30.54
N ARG A 758 30.26 -40.26 -29.27
CA ARG A 758 31.11 -41.09 -28.36
C ARG A 758 32.49 -41.60 -28.84
N PRO A 759 33.45 -41.73 -27.89
CA PRO A 759 33.61 -43.00 -27.16
C PRO A 759 33.38 -42.89 -25.65
N ALA A 760 33.43 -44.03 -24.94
CA ALA A 760 33.32 -44.13 -23.48
C ALA A 760 34.33 -45.13 -22.91
N THR A 761 34.85 -44.87 -21.70
CA THR A 761 35.47 -45.76 -20.67
C THR A 761 36.14 -44.85 -19.62
N LYS A 762 36.47 -45.23 -18.37
CA LYS A 762 36.41 -46.51 -17.60
C LYS A 762 36.17 -46.20 -16.10
N ALA A 763 36.19 -47.19 -15.20
CA ALA A 763 35.64 -47.10 -13.84
C ALA A 763 36.64 -47.28 -12.66
N ARG A 764 36.17 -46.83 -11.47
CA ARG A 764 36.38 -47.36 -10.09
C ARG A 764 37.77 -47.32 -9.40
N ALA A 765 37.81 -46.60 -8.26
CA ALA A 765 38.22 -47.05 -6.90
C ALA A 765 37.75 -45.94 -5.92
N GLU A 766 36.96 -46.14 -4.85
CA GLU A 766 37.08 -46.98 -3.63
C GLU A 766 37.94 -46.30 -2.52
N ALA A 767 37.40 -46.26 -1.30
CA ALA A 767 37.89 -45.45 -0.16
C ALA A 767 38.93 -46.19 0.71
N PRO A 768 39.56 -45.50 1.68
CA PRO A 768 39.40 -45.97 3.07
C PRO A 768 39.32 -44.88 4.17
N ASP A 769 38.58 -45.23 5.22
CA ASP A 769 38.75 -44.99 6.67
C ASP A 769 39.50 -43.75 7.24
N GLY A 770 38.87 -43.12 8.25
CA GLY A 770 39.52 -42.22 9.20
C GLY A 770 40.27 -42.96 10.32
N PRO A 771 40.90 -42.25 11.27
CA PRO A 771 40.26 -42.16 12.60
C PRO A 771 40.59 -40.90 13.44
N GLY A 772 39.86 -40.73 14.56
CA GLY A 772 40.48 -40.34 15.84
C GLY A 772 40.33 -38.88 16.33
N VAL A 773 39.47 -38.68 17.33
CA VAL A 773 39.45 -37.52 18.24
C VAL A 773 40.19 -37.90 19.54
N PRO A 774 40.91 -36.97 20.21
CA PRO A 774 40.52 -36.69 21.61
C PRO A 774 40.69 -35.23 22.10
N LEU A 775 39.63 -34.76 22.78
CA LEU A 775 39.54 -33.93 24.00
C LEU A 775 40.47 -32.73 24.34
N GLN A 776 39.78 -31.67 24.80
CA GLN A 776 40.06 -30.78 25.95
C GLN A 776 41.26 -29.82 25.96
N VAL A 777 40.95 -28.52 26.14
CA VAL A 777 41.34 -27.75 27.34
C VAL A 777 40.16 -26.84 27.77
N VAL A 778 39.89 -26.76 29.07
CA VAL A 778 39.05 -25.76 29.74
C VAL A 778 39.94 -24.94 30.68
N PRO A 779 39.64 -23.66 30.94
CA PRO A 779 39.85 -23.16 32.29
C PRO A 779 38.57 -22.52 32.87
N ALA A 780 38.42 -22.65 34.19
CA ALA A 780 37.26 -22.16 34.93
C ALA A 780 37.70 -21.52 36.27
N VAL A 781 36.72 -21.00 37.00
CA VAL A 781 36.71 -20.68 38.45
C VAL A 781 37.22 -19.29 38.87
N ALA A 782 36.28 -18.41 39.25
CA ALA A 782 36.02 -17.93 40.63
C ALA A 782 34.95 -16.81 40.56
N ALA A 783 33.71 -16.89 41.05
CA ALA A 783 33.13 -17.46 42.27
C ALA A 783 33.38 -16.65 43.57
N LEU A 784 32.36 -15.88 43.98
CA LEU A 784 32.05 -15.57 45.38
C LEU A 784 30.55 -15.76 45.60
N ALA A 785 30.16 -16.24 46.79
CA ALA A 785 28.85 -16.79 47.08
C ALA A 785 28.17 -16.10 48.28
N GLY A 786 26.86 -16.31 48.46
CA GLY A 786 26.12 -15.82 49.63
C GLY A 786 24.65 -16.25 49.68
N THR A 787 24.39 -17.48 50.15
CA THR A 787 23.24 -17.95 50.99
C THR A 787 21.88 -17.23 50.91
N GLY A 788 20.71 -17.88 50.89
CA GLY A 788 20.31 -19.16 51.52
C GLY A 788 18.78 -19.13 51.82
N PRO A 789 18.13 -20.25 52.26
CA PRO A 789 16.87 -20.66 51.61
C PRO A 789 15.65 -20.93 52.52
N ALA A 790 14.47 -21.11 51.88
CA ALA A 790 13.31 -21.90 52.33
C ALA A 790 12.36 -22.15 51.12
N VAL A 791 11.53 -23.18 50.96
CA VAL A 791 11.44 -24.63 51.28
C VAL A 791 10.03 -25.07 50.79
N LEU A 792 9.94 -26.20 50.06
CA LEU A 792 8.81 -27.14 49.82
C LEU A 792 7.32 -26.65 49.90
N HIS A 793 6.41 -27.02 49.00
CA HIS A 793 5.92 -28.39 48.76
C HIS A 793 5.09 -28.54 47.45
N GLY A 794 5.10 -29.73 46.82
CA GLY A 794 3.99 -30.21 45.96
C GLY A 794 2.93 -30.97 46.79
N PRO A 795 1.80 -31.47 46.22
CA PRO A 795 1.89 -32.74 45.48
C PRO A 795 0.76 -33.09 44.45
N ALA A 796 0.90 -34.29 43.86
CA ALA A 796 -0.14 -35.29 43.54
C ALA A 796 -0.99 -35.25 42.22
N ARG A 797 -1.06 -36.43 41.58
CA ARG A 797 -1.98 -36.84 40.50
C ARG A 797 -3.09 -37.78 41.02
N VAL A 798 -4.37 -37.58 40.64
CA VAL A 798 -5.46 -38.60 40.45
C VAL A 798 -6.55 -37.99 39.51
N GLY A 799 -7.27 -38.68 38.60
CA GLY A 799 -7.02 -40.00 37.99
C GLY A 799 -8.22 -40.91 37.60
N ARG A 800 -9.23 -40.46 36.82
CA ARG A 800 -10.39 -41.21 36.24
C ARG A 800 -11.18 -40.29 35.26
N ARG A 801 -12.04 -40.70 34.30
CA ARG A 801 -12.24 -41.92 33.47
C ARG A 801 -13.28 -41.58 32.37
N GLY A 802 -13.20 -42.19 31.19
CA GLY A 802 -14.24 -42.14 30.13
C GLY A 802 -13.89 -41.24 28.92
N GLY A 803 -13.94 -41.65 27.66
CA GLY A 803 -14.13 -43.00 27.11
C GLY A 803 -15.26 -43.13 26.09
N HIS A 804 -15.04 -42.69 24.84
CA HIS A 804 -15.78 -43.16 23.66
C HIS A 804 -14.84 -43.34 22.45
N ARG A 805 -15.22 -44.22 21.53
CA ARG A 805 -14.34 -44.81 20.49
C ARG A 805 -14.48 -44.09 19.14
N LEU A 806 -13.37 -43.95 18.43
CA LEU A 806 -13.32 -43.82 16.97
C LEU A 806 -12.96 -45.19 16.34
N PRO A 807 -13.52 -45.58 15.19
CA PRO A 807 -13.11 -46.79 14.47
C PRO A 807 -11.90 -46.51 13.56
N GLY A 808 -10.91 -47.41 13.58
CA GLY A 808 -9.76 -47.40 12.66
C GLY A 808 -10.01 -48.10 11.32
N PRO A 809 -9.05 -48.03 10.37
CA PRO A 809 -9.27 -48.43 8.98
C PRO A 809 -9.06 -49.93 8.69
N GLY A 810 -9.87 -50.46 7.76
CA GLY A 810 -9.72 -51.81 7.21
C GLY A 810 -8.66 -51.92 6.10
N ARG A 811 -8.09 -53.12 5.91
CA ARG A 811 -6.98 -53.43 5.00
C ARG A 811 -7.29 -54.68 4.16
N ARG A 812 -6.69 -54.80 2.95
CA ARG A 812 -6.60 -56.01 2.05
C ARG A 812 -7.89 -56.31 1.23
N ARG A 813 -7.87 -56.87 0.00
CA ARG A 813 -6.80 -57.39 -0.93
C ARG A 813 -7.34 -57.43 -2.42
N PRO A 814 -6.70 -58.04 -3.47
CA PRO A 814 -6.72 -57.47 -4.84
C PRO A 814 -7.24 -58.38 -5.99
N GLY A 815 -7.29 -57.82 -7.22
CA GLY A 815 -7.29 -58.54 -8.50
C GLY A 815 -8.67 -58.95 -9.05
N PRO A 816 -8.83 -59.22 -10.36
CA PRO A 816 -7.79 -59.71 -11.28
C PRO A 816 -7.61 -58.93 -12.61
N SER A 817 -6.61 -59.34 -13.40
CA SER A 817 -6.27 -58.85 -14.74
C SER A 817 -6.82 -59.72 -15.88
N LEU A 818 -7.20 -59.13 -17.01
CA LEU A 818 -7.31 -59.83 -18.31
C LEU A 818 -6.83 -58.94 -19.49
N ARG A 819 -6.58 -59.55 -20.66
CA ARG A 819 -5.65 -59.05 -21.70
C ARG A 819 -6.33 -58.50 -22.98
N ARG A 820 -5.61 -57.57 -23.64
CA ARG A 820 -5.45 -57.29 -25.10
C ARG A 820 -6.45 -57.88 -26.12
N ALA A 821 -6.88 -57.04 -27.06
CA ALA A 821 -6.61 -57.17 -28.51
C ALA A 821 -6.77 -55.80 -29.23
N GLY A 822 -6.09 -55.61 -30.36
CA GLY A 822 -6.29 -54.48 -31.31
C GLY A 822 -7.41 -54.76 -32.32
N PRO A 823 -7.46 -54.10 -33.50
CA PRO A 823 -6.32 -53.51 -34.23
C PRO A 823 -5.90 -52.11 -33.80
#